data_AF-A0A959PYQ6-F1
#
_entry.id   AF-A0A959PYQ6-F1
#
_cell.length_a   1.000
_cell.length_b   1.000
_cell.length_c   1.000
_cell.angle_alpha   90.00
_cell.angle_beta   90.00
_cell.angle_gamma   90.00
#
_symmetry.space_group_name_H-M   'P 1'
#
loop_
_entity.id
_entity.type
_entity.pdbx_description
1 polymer ?
#
loop_
_entity_poly.entity_id
_entity_poly.type
_entity_poly.pdbx_seq_one_letter_code
_entity_poly.pdbx_strand_id
1 'polypeptide(L)'
;MKSILEKKFFFNILVRTSGRPHYFEDCLRSIRSQSYPNYQVLVSYDDPESFEYLKKYDEIQIIPVDNQVTVPPPSRDFAHRVFPPNLYFNSLYKHVRKGLVLFLDDDDQFLDPHALAKIARHVKTPDDILFWRVKFSKDRVVPTGEYFGQAPVYTQINTSGFCFHSRFLPDADWDGWTGGDYFVARKLFAKIPNRIYLDQALTGTQDQNGLAGMGIRNDKAITFTEMKSQFERMGYLPPVRVLSTQEAHSFLNEVQRHPRELPLDWEKGYAAGSRIFYEMATHPAIMERVSAILGPNIILWGCSIVKRAAGSQHHWHCDIEASTPRQGKTLNVWIGLSNTNGQNGLKFLPFSHKFEKTIQQVRYESGVGRNAVTQEQVLSWAQQWQPEVQVLQPDMSDGEALFFDGKVWHGSSNHSGQDRFALLLQYATPDAEIRLLDLNNFDYPFSQLDLPRPPVILIQGDDLAKVNRLVQPPVASETPGSYIMAESRIFPLTLPLELPPPRIWKPYHIFNGTTANMEHTTCHISVLAPGSSPHPPHTHKEEEILIVLQGEADVFLPELPENQGRRKRLGRGDFVYYPAHFQHTIEGRGQEPVNYLMLKWFNQYPSPLESLPFGLYHGLPVQTKSSGQAIQYGILFEGQTSSLRKLHCHTSNLMPGASYEPHADPYDVAILVLEGQIETLGRKVESNQVIFYPAGTTHGMANPTAQQAKYLVFEFHGKHAVHPRQIKPAYRVLENNEEEHQRLTEEVRQLTAENKAIRLSYSLQIGRFITRNVERFLGWFPPIRKILKDMETKN
;
A
#
# COMPACT_ATOMS: atom_id res chain seq x y z
N MET A 1 30.27 8.72 50.56
CA MET A 1 29.23 7.91 51.26
C MET A 1 28.03 7.51 50.40
N LYS A 2 27.71 8.19 49.28
CA LYS A 2 26.69 7.74 48.30
C LYS A 2 27.08 6.46 47.51
N SER A 3 28.36 6.07 47.48
CA SER A 3 28.90 5.04 46.57
C SER A 3 29.00 3.60 47.14
N ILE A 4 28.49 3.33 48.34
CA ILE A 4 28.59 1.99 48.97
C ILE A 4 27.23 1.28 49.09
N LEU A 5 26.11 2.02 49.03
CA LEU A 5 24.75 1.45 49.12
C LEU A 5 24.14 1.04 47.76
N GLU A 6 24.73 1.47 46.63
CA GLU A 6 24.26 1.12 45.27
C GLU A 6 24.84 -0.23 44.74
N LYS A 7 25.55 -1.00 45.59
CA LYS A 7 26.19 -2.28 45.22
C LYS A 7 25.54 -3.54 45.79
N LYS A 8 24.35 -3.46 46.39
CA LYS A 8 23.85 -4.58 47.22
C LYS A 8 23.26 -5.75 46.43
N PHE A 9 22.61 -5.51 45.30
CA PHE A 9 21.92 -6.56 44.52
C PHE A 9 22.28 -6.52 43.04
N PHE A 10 22.38 -7.71 42.44
CA PHE A 10 22.57 -7.92 41.01
C PHE A 10 21.21 -8.18 40.37
N PHE A 11 20.86 -7.49 39.29
CA PHE A 11 19.59 -7.72 38.58
C PHE A 11 19.76 -8.66 37.40
N ASN A 12 18.82 -9.59 37.24
CA ASN A 12 18.64 -10.42 36.07
C ASN A 12 17.38 -9.94 35.37
N ILE A 13 17.55 -9.31 34.22
CA ILE A 13 16.45 -8.80 33.39
C ILE A 13 16.19 -9.85 32.32
N LEU A 14 15.03 -10.49 32.40
CA LEU A 14 14.63 -11.55 31.47
C LEU A 14 13.68 -10.95 30.45
N VAL A 15 14.04 -11.06 29.17
CA VAL A 15 13.30 -10.54 28.02
C VAL A 15 12.99 -11.70 27.08
N ARG A 16 11.80 -11.70 26.49
CA ARG A 16 11.47 -12.58 25.36
C ARG A 16 11.10 -11.72 24.16
N THR A 17 11.47 -12.18 22.97
CA THR A 17 11.20 -11.46 21.72
C THR A 17 10.95 -12.44 20.58
N SER A 18 10.11 -12.05 19.63
CA SER A 18 9.78 -12.84 18.44
C SER A 18 9.34 -11.93 17.29
N GLY A 19 10.19 -11.74 16.28
CA GLY A 19 9.91 -10.92 15.10
C GLY A 19 9.58 -9.44 15.36
N ARG A 20 10.09 -8.83 16.45
CA ARG A 20 9.78 -7.44 16.84
C ARG A 20 11.05 -6.59 17.15
N PRO A 21 11.95 -6.39 16.18
CA PRO A 21 13.22 -5.70 16.41
C PRO A 21 13.11 -4.29 16.99
N HIS A 22 12.10 -3.48 16.61
CA HIS A 22 11.98 -2.10 17.06
C HIS A 22 11.42 -2.01 18.49
N TYR A 23 10.40 -2.80 18.84
CA TYR A 23 9.97 -2.93 20.22
C TYR A 23 11.14 -3.35 21.11
N PHE A 24 11.85 -4.41 20.71
CA PHE A 24 13.03 -4.90 21.44
C PHE A 24 14.11 -3.82 21.60
N GLU A 25 14.42 -3.07 20.54
CA GLU A 25 15.43 -2.01 20.59
C GLU A 25 15.13 -0.94 21.63
N ASP A 26 13.88 -0.51 21.76
CA ASP A 26 13.50 0.49 22.78
C ASP A 26 13.38 -0.11 24.18
N CYS A 27 12.94 -1.37 24.29
CA CYS A 27 13.03 -2.11 25.54
C CYS A 27 14.49 -2.12 26.04
N LEU A 28 15.43 -2.53 25.19
CA LEU A 28 16.87 -2.53 25.49
C LEU A 28 17.41 -1.12 25.75
N ARG A 29 16.96 -0.10 25.02
CA ARG A 29 17.31 1.31 25.27
C ARG A 29 16.89 1.76 26.66
N SER A 30 15.68 1.39 27.09
CA SER A 30 15.18 1.70 28.43
C SER A 30 16.00 1.03 29.53
N ILE A 31 16.48 -0.21 29.29
CA ILE A 31 17.41 -0.93 30.17
C ILE A 31 18.76 -0.21 30.23
N ARG A 32 19.37 0.11 29.07
CA ARG A 32 20.67 0.81 28.97
C ARG A 32 20.65 2.19 29.62
N SER A 33 19.49 2.85 29.65
CA SER A 33 19.33 4.16 30.30
C SER A 33 19.33 4.11 31.83
N GLN A 34 19.29 2.92 32.43
CA GLN A 34 19.24 2.78 33.88
C GLN A 34 20.55 3.23 34.53
N SER A 35 20.45 4.10 35.53
CA SER A 35 21.60 4.59 36.30
C SER A 35 22.22 3.53 37.21
N TYR A 36 21.58 2.36 37.34
CA TYR A 36 22.03 1.28 38.20
C TYR A 36 22.89 0.31 37.36
N PRO A 37 24.20 0.18 37.63
CA PRO A 37 25.12 -0.49 36.70
C PRO A 37 25.15 -2.02 36.83
N ASN A 38 24.53 -2.58 37.87
CA ASN A 38 24.75 -3.96 38.26
C ASN A 38 23.61 -4.89 37.82
N TYR A 39 23.57 -5.19 36.52
CA TYR A 39 22.58 -6.08 35.91
C TYR A 39 23.16 -6.93 34.77
N GLN A 40 22.43 -7.97 34.38
CA GLN A 40 22.55 -8.65 33.08
C GLN A 40 21.21 -8.70 32.37
N VAL A 41 21.24 -8.85 31.05
CA VAL A 41 20.06 -9.01 30.21
C VAL A 41 20.11 -10.38 29.54
N LEU A 42 19.10 -11.21 29.80
CA LEU A 42 18.93 -12.54 29.22
C LEU A 42 17.75 -12.47 28.25
N VAL A 43 17.96 -12.85 26.98
CA VAL A 43 16.97 -12.68 25.92
C VAL A 43 16.67 -14.02 25.26
N SER A 44 15.41 -14.45 25.29
CA SER A 44 14.95 -15.66 24.59
C SER A 44 14.38 -15.31 23.21
N TYR A 45 14.67 -16.17 22.22
CA TYR A 45 14.16 -16.06 20.85
C TYR A 45 13.76 -17.43 20.27
N ASP A 46 12.81 -17.45 19.34
CA ASP A 46 12.16 -18.66 18.82
C ASP A 46 12.36 -18.92 17.32
N ASP A 47 12.97 -18.00 16.59
CA ASP A 47 13.17 -18.09 15.15
C ASP A 47 14.48 -17.45 14.63
N PRO A 48 14.99 -17.84 13.44
CA PRO A 48 16.22 -17.30 12.88
C PRO A 48 16.19 -15.79 12.60
N GLU A 49 15.06 -15.20 12.21
CA GLU A 49 14.96 -13.76 11.94
C GLU A 49 15.13 -12.98 13.24
N SER A 50 14.62 -13.53 14.36
CA SER A 50 14.85 -12.97 15.68
C SER A 50 16.30 -13.01 16.11
N PHE A 51 17.02 -14.09 15.80
CA PHE A 51 18.45 -14.19 16.06
C PHE A 51 19.24 -13.10 15.31
N GLU A 52 18.88 -12.81 14.07
CA GLU A 52 19.60 -11.86 13.21
C GLU A 52 19.62 -10.44 13.78
N TYR A 53 18.53 -9.97 14.38
CA TYR A 53 18.54 -8.65 15.04
C TYR A 53 19.06 -8.70 16.48
N LEU A 54 19.20 -9.86 17.11
CA LEU A 54 19.75 -9.94 18.47
C LEU A 54 21.28 -9.97 18.46
N LYS A 55 21.90 -10.65 17.48
CA LYS A 55 23.36 -10.83 17.40
C LYS A 55 24.16 -9.52 17.26
N LYS A 56 23.50 -8.40 16.98
CA LYS A 56 24.10 -7.05 16.91
C LYS A 56 24.32 -6.40 18.29
N TYR A 57 23.89 -7.05 19.38
CA TYR A 57 24.02 -6.52 20.74
C TYR A 57 24.96 -7.42 21.56
N ASP A 58 26.18 -6.94 21.83
CA ASP A 58 27.21 -7.71 22.54
C ASP A 58 26.95 -7.80 24.06
N GLU A 59 26.13 -6.90 24.61
CA GLU A 59 25.87 -6.82 26.05
C GLU A 59 24.74 -7.74 26.55
N ILE A 60 24.04 -8.43 25.64
CA ILE A 60 22.93 -9.34 25.99
C ILE A 60 23.38 -10.80 25.87
N GLN A 61 22.79 -11.68 26.69
CA GLN A 61 22.93 -13.11 26.50
C GLN A 61 21.72 -13.65 25.74
N ILE A 62 21.96 -14.20 24.55
CA ILE A 62 20.91 -14.69 23.64
C ILE A 62 20.72 -16.20 23.86
N ILE A 63 19.47 -16.63 24.10
CA ILE A 63 19.13 -18.03 24.41
C ILE A 63 18.04 -18.53 23.46
N PRO A 64 18.30 -19.56 22.63
CA PRO A 64 17.26 -20.15 21.79
C PRO A 64 16.23 -20.89 22.63
N VAL A 65 14.98 -20.87 22.18
CA VAL A 65 13.91 -21.70 22.73
C VAL A 65 13.40 -22.67 21.67
N ASP A 66 12.91 -23.82 22.13
CA ASP A 66 12.20 -24.77 21.27
C ASP A 66 10.80 -24.22 20.98
N ASN A 67 10.42 -24.13 19.71
CA ASN A 67 9.10 -23.66 19.29
C ASN A 67 8.07 -24.79 19.18
N GLN A 68 8.46 -26.05 19.41
CA GLN A 68 7.60 -27.23 19.39
C GLN A 68 7.10 -27.67 20.78
N VAL A 69 7.01 -26.75 21.74
CA VAL A 69 6.64 -27.11 23.11
C VAL A 69 5.14 -27.43 23.22
N THR A 70 4.84 -28.70 23.50
CA THR A 70 3.47 -29.16 23.77
C THR A 70 2.96 -28.58 25.09
N VAL A 71 1.89 -27.79 25.05
CA VAL A 71 1.24 -27.28 26.26
C VAL A 71 0.35 -28.38 26.86
N PRO A 72 0.65 -28.90 28.07
CA PRO A 72 -0.18 -29.93 28.70
C PRO A 72 -1.56 -29.36 29.04
N PRO A 73 -2.65 -30.16 28.98
CA PRO A 73 -4.03 -29.71 29.17
C PRO A 73 -4.22 -28.94 30.48
N PRO A 74 -5.14 -27.96 30.51
CA PRO A 74 -5.23 -27.03 31.63
C PRO A 74 -5.69 -27.79 32.88
N SER A 75 -5.07 -27.50 34.03
CA SER A 75 -5.41 -28.18 35.28
C SER A 75 -6.73 -27.69 35.92
N ARG A 76 -7.43 -26.71 35.31
CA ARG A 76 -8.60 -26.03 35.92
C ARG A 76 -9.61 -25.49 34.90
N ASP A 77 -10.87 -25.40 35.35
CA ASP A 77 -12.05 -24.86 34.65
C ASP A 77 -12.04 -23.33 34.52
N PHE A 78 -11.20 -22.78 33.65
CA PHE A 78 -11.32 -21.40 33.18
C PHE A 78 -11.13 -21.36 31.66
N ALA A 79 -11.79 -20.42 30.99
CA ALA A 79 -11.70 -20.20 29.54
C ALA A 79 -10.34 -19.60 29.11
N HIS A 80 -9.23 -20.25 29.48
CA HIS A 80 -7.88 -19.84 29.07
C HIS A 80 -7.56 -20.39 27.68
N ARG A 81 -6.88 -19.56 26.87
CA ARG A 81 -6.37 -19.99 25.56
C ARG A 81 -4.93 -20.46 25.71
N VAL A 82 -4.54 -21.40 24.85
CA VAL A 82 -3.16 -21.85 24.74
C VAL A 82 -2.30 -20.67 24.27
N PHE A 83 -1.20 -20.42 24.99
CA PHE A 83 -0.25 -19.34 24.75
C PHE A 83 1.19 -19.81 25.02
N PRO A 84 1.80 -20.55 24.07
CA PRO A 84 3.15 -21.11 24.22
C PRO A 84 4.27 -20.09 24.53
N PRO A 85 4.25 -18.83 24.04
CA PRO A 85 5.33 -17.86 24.30
C PRO A 85 5.61 -17.57 25.78
N ASN A 86 4.70 -17.90 26.70
CA ASN A 86 4.97 -17.81 28.14
C ASN A 86 6.11 -18.74 28.59
N LEU A 87 6.24 -19.91 27.96
CA LEU A 87 7.27 -20.89 28.32
C LEU A 87 8.69 -20.41 28.02
N TYR A 88 8.84 -19.37 27.20
CA TYR A 88 10.16 -18.87 26.77
C TYR A 88 10.97 -18.32 27.93
N PHE A 89 10.32 -17.74 28.94
CA PHE A 89 11.00 -17.27 30.16
C PHE A 89 11.67 -18.41 30.93
N ASN A 90 11.08 -19.60 30.98
CA ASN A 90 11.63 -20.74 31.70
C ASN A 90 13.00 -21.16 31.13
N SER A 91 13.20 -21.02 29.82
CA SER A 91 14.47 -21.31 29.14
C SER A 91 15.63 -20.43 29.62
N LEU A 92 15.33 -19.23 30.15
CA LEU A 92 16.31 -18.27 30.65
C LEU A 92 16.82 -18.63 32.06
N TYR A 93 16.09 -19.44 32.83
CA TYR A 93 16.35 -19.66 34.26
C TYR A 93 17.73 -20.25 34.53
N LYS A 94 18.22 -21.12 33.63
CA LYS A 94 19.55 -21.75 33.74
C LYS A 94 20.72 -20.74 33.62
N HIS A 95 20.46 -19.53 33.14
CA HIS A 95 21.45 -18.46 32.97
C HIS A 95 21.33 -17.35 34.03
N VAL A 96 20.35 -17.46 34.94
CA VAL A 96 20.14 -16.48 36.00
C VAL A 96 21.25 -16.58 37.05
N ARG A 97 21.90 -15.44 37.33
CA ARG A 97 22.86 -15.31 38.43
C ARG A 97 22.12 -15.05 39.75
N LYS A 98 22.79 -15.35 40.86
CA LYS A 98 22.27 -15.04 42.21
C LYS A 98 21.99 -13.53 42.34
N GLY A 99 20.74 -13.16 42.55
CA GLY A 99 20.33 -11.76 42.59
C GLY A 99 18.83 -11.58 42.47
N LEU A 100 18.38 -10.37 42.13
CA LEU A 100 16.98 -10.08 41.82
C LEU A 100 16.66 -10.51 40.39
N VAL A 101 15.44 -10.97 40.17
CA VAL A 101 14.89 -11.39 38.88
C VAL A 101 13.70 -10.50 38.57
N LEU A 102 13.68 -9.94 37.36
CA LEU A 102 12.55 -9.21 36.82
C LEU A 102 12.31 -9.63 35.37
N PHE A 103 11.04 -9.65 34.98
CA PHE A 103 10.63 -9.90 33.61
C PHE A 103 10.34 -8.56 32.93
N LEU A 104 10.71 -8.44 31.66
CA LEU A 104 10.40 -7.26 30.85
C LEU A 104 10.15 -7.77 29.42
N ASP A 105 8.90 -7.76 28.97
CA ASP A 105 8.59 -8.13 27.59
C ASP A 105 9.26 -7.14 26.60
N ASP A 106 9.54 -7.58 25.38
CA ASP A 106 10.14 -6.75 24.32
C ASP A 106 9.29 -5.51 23.98
N ASP A 107 7.99 -5.54 24.22
CA ASP A 107 7.07 -4.41 24.09
C ASP A 107 6.78 -3.65 25.39
N ASP A 108 7.51 -3.94 26.48
CA ASP A 108 7.55 -3.17 27.71
C ASP A 108 8.82 -2.30 27.79
N GLN A 109 8.85 -1.36 28.73
CA GLN A 109 9.98 -0.48 28.99
C GLN A 109 10.02 0.03 30.43
N PHE A 110 11.19 0.47 30.88
CA PHE A 110 11.30 1.32 32.08
C PHE A 110 10.86 2.75 31.77
N LEU A 111 10.08 3.35 32.68
CA LEU A 111 9.58 4.74 32.53
C LEU A 111 10.48 5.78 33.20
N ASP A 112 11.45 5.33 33.99
CA ASP A 112 12.34 6.18 34.78
C ASP A 112 13.78 5.64 34.69
N PRO A 113 14.78 6.45 34.32
CA PRO A 113 16.19 6.02 34.25
C PRO A 113 16.77 5.64 35.62
N HIS A 114 16.05 5.86 36.71
CA HIS A 114 16.44 5.46 38.06
C HIS A 114 15.56 4.34 38.63
N ALA A 115 14.73 3.68 37.82
CA ALA A 115 13.81 2.63 38.27
C ALA A 115 14.52 1.49 39.01
N LEU A 116 15.59 0.92 38.44
CA LEU A 116 16.37 -0.14 39.11
C LEU A 116 17.00 0.34 40.42
N ALA A 117 17.51 1.57 40.46
CA ALA A 117 18.07 2.15 41.68
C ALA A 117 16.99 2.35 42.76
N LYS A 118 15.78 2.75 42.37
CA LYS A 118 14.62 2.84 43.27
C LYS A 118 14.23 1.47 43.80
N ILE A 119 14.14 0.45 42.95
CA ILE A 119 13.84 -0.94 43.36
C ILE A 119 14.90 -1.43 44.36
N ALA A 120 16.19 -1.30 44.02
CA ALA A 120 17.30 -1.77 44.85
C ALA A 120 17.32 -1.12 46.25
N ARG A 121 16.94 0.16 46.36
CA ARG A 121 16.87 0.88 47.65
C ARG A 121 15.77 0.35 48.58
N HIS A 122 14.72 -0.25 48.03
CA HIS A 122 13.59 -0.77 48.82
C HIS A 122 13.74 -2.25 49.19
N VAL A 123 14.59 -2.99 48.48
CA VAL A 123 14.90 -4.39 48.82
C VAL A 123 15.74 -4.41 50.11
N LYS A 124 15.20 -4.99 51.18
CA LYS A 124 15.87 -5.10 52.48
C LYS A 124 16.59 -6.44 52.59
N THR A 125 15.91 -7.53 52.21
CA THR A 125 16.40 -8.91 52.32
C THR A 125 16.09 -9.73 51.06
N PRO A 126 16.78 -10.88 50.84
CA PRO A 126 16.43 -11.84 49.80
C PRO A 126 15.04 -12.50 49.95
N ASP A 127 14.32 -12.23 51.04
CA ASP A 127 12.96 -12.74 51.30
C ASP A 127 11.88 -11.71 50.90
N ASP A 128 12.26 -10.60 50.28
CA ASP A 128 11.33 -9.57 49.81
C ASP A 128 10.86 -9.86 48.38
N ILE A 129 9.56 -9.69 48.15
CA ILE A 129 8.97 -9.49 46.82
C ILE A 129 8.49 -8.05 46.72
N LEU A 130 8.83 -7.39 45.62
CA LEU A 130 8.42 -6.02 45.34
C LEU A 130 7.38 -6.03 44.24
N PHE A 131 6.32 -5.24 44.43
CA PHE A 131 5.31 -4.92 43.44
C PHE A 131 5.29 -3.41 43.21
N TRP A 132 5.12 -2.98 41.96
CA TRP A 132 4.94 -1.58 41.61
C TRP A 132 3.82 -1.41 40.59
N ARG A 133 3.46 -0.17 40.26
CA ARG A 133 2.45 0.09 39.24
C ARG A 133 3.06 -0.03 37.83
N VAL A 134 2.28 -0.50 36.88
CA VAL A 134 2.64 -0.56 35.47
C VAL A 134 1.70 0.32 34.67
N LYS A 135 2.24 1.21 33.83
CA LYS A 135 1.44 1.98 32.88
C LYS A 135 1.08 1.07 31.70
N PHE A 136 -0.11 0.49 31.74
CA PHE A 136 -0.57 -0.52 30.78
C PHE A 136 -1.11 0.07 29.48
N SER A 137 -1.71 1.26 29.54
CA SER A 137 -2.13 2.04 28.37
C SER A 137 -2.21 3.52 28.74
N LYS A 138 -2.56 4.39 27.79
CA LYS A 138 -2.71 5.83 28.03
C LYS A 138 -3.54 6.16 29.27
N ASP A 139 -4.67 5.45 29.43
CA ASP A 139 -5.67 5.73 30.46
C ASP A 139 -5.73 4.65 31.55
N ARG A 140 -4.78 3.70 31.57
CA ARG A 140 -4.79 2.56 32.50
C ARG A 140 -3.44 2.31 33.14
N VAL A 141 -3.44 2.37 34.47
CA VAL A 141 -2.33 1.97 35.34
C VAL A 141 -2.79 0.83 36.23
N VAL A 142 -2.02 -0.27 36.26
CA VAL A 142 -2.36 -1.47 37.05
C VAL A 142 -1.27 -1.76 38.10
N PRO A 143 -1.60 -2.27 39.30
CA PRO A 143 -2.96 -2.39 39.84
C PRO A 143 -3.62 -1.01 39.96
N THR A 144 -4.94 -0.91 39.84
CA THR A 144 -5.66 0.35 40.14
C THR A 144 -5.64 0.63 41.65
N GLY A 145 -6.11 1.81 42.06
CA GLY A 145 -6.11 2.23 43.46
C GLY A 145 -6.75 1.22 44.42
N GLU A 146 -7.86 0.58 44.02
CA GLU A 146 -8.55 -0.39 44.87
C GLU A 146 -7.74 -1.68 45.09
N TYR A 147 -6.97 -2.13 44.09
CA TYR A 147 -6.22 -3.38 44.15
C TYR A 147 -4.77 -3.22 44.62
N PHE A 148 -4.27 -1.98 44.71
CA PHE A 148 -2.90 -1.73 45.14
C PHE A 148 -2.71 -2.08 46.62
N GLY A 149 -1.59 -2.75 46.95
CA GLY A 149 -1.33 -3.27 48.29
C GLY A 149 -2.04 -4.59 48.62
N GLN A 150 -2.90 -5.10 47.72
CA GLN A 150 -3.56 -6.39 47.87
C GLN A 150 -2.75 -7.52 47.22
N ALA A 151 -3.21 -8.76 47.44
CA ALA A 151 -2.69 -9.90 46.71
C ALA A 151 -2.91 -9.73 45.20
N PRO A 152 -2.04 -10.28 44.32
CA PRO A 152 -2.23 -10.16 42.88
C PRO A 152 -3.65 -10.57 42.47
N VAL A 153 -4.28 -9.77 41.61
CA VAL A 153 -5.63 -10.00 41.07
C VAL A 153 -5.52 -10.12 39.56
N TYR A 154 -6.30 -11.04 38.97
CA TYR A 154 -6.30 -11.27 37.52
C TYR A 154 -6.62 -9.96 36.79
N THR A 155 -5.91 -9.66 35.70
CA THR A 155 -5.95 -8.37 34.96
C THR A 155 -5.46 -7.12 35.69
N GLN A 156 -5.06 -7.22 36.96
CA GLN A 156 -4.56 -6.09 37.77
C GLN A 156 -3.06 -6.19 38.03
N ILE A 157 -2.37 -7.02 37.25
CA ILE A 157 -0.94 -7.22 37.28
C ILE A 157 -0.45 -7.37 35.84
N ASN A 158 0.83 -7.09 35.63
CA ASN A 158 1.52 -7.23 34.36
C ASN A 158 2.91 -7.85 34.62
N THR A 159 3.44 -8.54 33.61
CA THR A 159 4.76 -9.20 33.61
C THR A 159 5.88 -8.32 34.21
N SER A 160 5.92 -7.03 33.85
CA SER A 160 6.96 -6.09 34.28
C SER A 160 6.64 -5.35 35.58
N GLY A 161 5.66 -5.81 36.37
CA GLY A 161 5.18 -5.13 37.58
C GLY A 161 5.74 -5.63 38.91
N PHE A 162 6.69 -6.56 38.91
CA PHE A 162 7.24 -7.13 40.13
C PHE A 162 8.66 -7.69 39.97
N CYS A 163 9.39 -7.83 41.09
CA CYS A 163 10.68 -8.53 41.13
C CYS A 163 10.85 -9.33 42.42
N PHE A 164 11.67 -10.37 42.37
CA PHE A 164 11.93 -11.29 43.49
C PHE A 164 13.37 -11.81 43.44
N HIS A 165 13.86 -12.38 44.54
CA HIS A 165 15.20 -12.96 44.55
C HIS A 165 15.24 -14.32 43.81
N SER A 166 16.31 -14.58 43.06
CA SER A 166 16.50 -15.77 42.20
C SER A 166 16.40 -17.12 42.92
N ARG A 167 16.45 -17.12 44.26
CA ARG A 167 16.23 -18.32 45.09
C ARG A 167 14.80 -18.86 44.99
N PHE A 168 13.84 -18.02 44.58
CA PHE A 168 12.45 -18.39 44.37
C PHE A 168 12.13 -18.68 42.90
N LEU A 169 13.13 -18.76 42.02
CA LEU A 169 12.93 -19.19 40.62
C LEU A 169 12.18 -20.53 40.49
N PRO A 170 12.43 -21.55 41.34
CA PRO A 170 11.66 -22.80 41.27
C PRO A 170 10.15 -22.64 41.54
N ASP A 171 9.72 -21.52 42.13
CA ASP A 171 8.31 -21.20 42.36
C ASP A 171 7.73 -20.25 41.28
N ALA A 172 8.55 -19.85 40.29
CA ALA A 172 8.24 -18.83 39.29
C ALA A 172 7.96 -19.40 37.88
N ASP A 173 7.73 -20.71 37.73
CA ASP A 173 7.55 -21.30 36.39
C ASP A 173 6.38 -20.70 35.62
N TRP A 174 6.59 -20.38 34.35
CA TRP A 174 5.53 -19.99 33.45
C TRP A 174 4.82 -21.22 32.88
N ASP A 175 3.52 -21.12 32.67
CA ASP A 175 2.73 -22.11 31.96
C ASP A 175 2.41 -21.64 30.54
N GLY A 176 1.98 -22.56 29.67
CA GLY A 176 1.66 -22.23 28.27
C GLY A 176 0.25 -21.66 28.09
N TRP A 177 -0.28 -20.89 29.05
CA TRP A 177 -1.66 -20.41 29.07
C TRP A 177 -1.74 -18.88 29.19
N THR A 178 -2.80 -18.27 28.64
CA THR A 178 -3.07 -16.83 28.83
C THR A 178 -3.19 -16.44 30.31
N GLY A 179 -2.61 -15.30 30.70
CA GLY A 179 -2.63 -14.80 32.10
C GLY A 179 -1.48 -15.29 32.98
N GLY A 180 -0.38 -15.72 32.36
CA GLY A 180 0.80 -16.25 33.06
C GLY A 180 1.43 -15.29 34.08
N ASP A 181 1.39 -13.99 33.82
CA ASP A 181 1.84 -12.92 34.72
C ASP A 181 1.14 -12.98 36.09
N TYR A 182 -0.19 -13.12 36.08
CA TYR A 182 -0.98 -13.33 37.28
C TYR A 182 -0.59 -14.63 37.99
N PHE A 183 -0.50 -15.75 37.27
CA PHE A 183 -0.22 -17.04 37.89
C PHE A 183 1.17 -17.10 38.53
N VAL A 184 2.19 -16.58 37.86
CA VAL A 184 3.57 -16.50 38.39
C VAL A 184 3.58 -15.60 39.62
N ALA A 185 3.01 -14.40 39.54
CA ALA A 185 2.95 -13.49 40.67
C ALA A 185 2.18 -14.07 41.86
N ARG A 186 1.08 -14.80 41.63
CA ARG A 186 0.31 -15.48 42.69
C ARG A 186 1.11 -16.58 43.38
N LYS A 187 1.84 -17.40 42.63
CA LYS A 187 2.69 -18.46 43.19
C LYS A 187 3.79 -17.86 44.07
N LEU A 188 4.48 -16.84 43.56
CA LEU A 188 5.50 -16.12 44.32
C LEU A 188 4.92 -15.43 45.56
N PHE A 189 3.77 -14.77 45.45
CA PHE A 189 3.09 -14.11 46.56
C PHE A 189 2.68 -15.08 47.69
N ALA A 190 2.32 -16.32 47.34
CA ALA A 190 1.99 -17.36 48.31
C ALA A 190 3.22 -17.89 49.05
N LYS A 191 4.40 -17.82 48.42
CA LYS A 191 5.67 -18.34 48.96
C LYS A 191 6.49 -17.30 49.72
N ILE A 192 6.40 -16.04 49.31
CA ILE A 192 7.24 -14.95 49.81
C ILE A 192 6.40 -14.06 50.76
N PRO A 193 6.68 -14.08 52.07
CA PRO A 193 5.85 -13.38 53.05
C PRO A 193 6.10 -11.87 53.09
N ASN A 194 7.33 -11.41 52.84
CA ASN A 194 7.66 -9.98 52.91
C ASN A 194 7.31 -9.30 51.59
N ARG A 195 6.28 -8.44 51.63
CA ARG A 195 5.73 -7.78 50.45
C ARG A 195 5.93 -6.29 50.56
N ILE A 196 6.51 -5.71 49.52
CA ILE A 196 6.80 -4.28 49.45
C ILE A 196 6.09 -3.74 48.22
N TYR A 197 5.32 -2.67 48.39
CA TYR A 197 4.56 -2.04 47.33
C TYR A 197 5.09 -0.63 47.07
N LEU A 198 5.45 -0.36 45.81
CA LEU A 198 5.93 0.95 45.37
C LEU A 198 4.81 1.64 44.60
N ASP A 199 4.26 2.72 45.16
CA ASP A 199 3.15 3.47 44.57
C ASP A 199 3.64 4.43 43.46
N GLN A 200 4.37 3.87 42.50
CA GLN A 200 4.95 4.56 41.36
C GLN A 200 4.88 3.65 40.13
N ALA A 201 4.60 4.25 38.97
CA ALA A 201 4.69 3.56 37.70
C ALA A 201 6.16 3.50 37.26
N LEU A 202 6.83 2.37 37.51
CA LEU A 202 8.27 2.21 37.18
C LEU A 202 8.49 1.63 35.78
N THR A 203 7.52 0.87 35.29
CA THR A 203 7.52 0.24 33.97
C THR A 203 6.19 0.50 33.27
N GLY A 204 6.15 0.27 31.96
CA GLY A 204 4.93 0.39 31.17
C GLY A 204 5.08 -0.25 29.81
N THR A 205 3.94 -0.49 29.17
CA THR A 205 3.88 -0.94 27.79
C THR A 205 4.36 0.18 26.86
N GLN A 206 4.96 -0.18 25.73
CA GLN A 206 5.37 0.77 24.71
C GLN A 206 4.16 1.26 23.89
N ASP A 207 3.20 0.38 23.58
CA ASP A 207 1.94 0.76 22.91
C ASP A 207 0.90 1.28 23.90
N GLN A 208 0.60 2.56 23.80
CA GLN A 208 -0.34 3.23 24.67
C GLN A 208 -1.81 3.06 24.24
N ASN A 209 -2.07 2.44 23.07
CA ASN A 209 -3.43 2.11 22.59
C ASN A 209 -3.92 0.74 23.07
N GLY A 210 -3.07 -0.06 23.73
CA GLY A 210 -3.44 -1.36 24.30
C GLY A 210 -3.68 -2.46 23.27
N LEU A 211 -3.09 -2.35 22.08
CA LEU A 211 -3.22 -3.32 20.98
C LEU A 211 -1.96 -4.19 20.80
N ALA A 212 -0.81 -3.75 21.31
CA ALA A 212 0.40 -4.58 21.35
C ALA A 212 0.32 -5.70 22.41
N GLY A 213 1.07 -6.78 22.19
CA GLY A 213 1.36 -7.74 23.26
C GLY A 213 0.37 -8.90 23.45
N MET A 214 -0.21 -9.43 22.36
CA MET A 214 -0.96 -10.70 22.38
C MET A 214 -0.20 -11.86 21.71
N GLY A 215 1.14 -11.82 21.69
CA GLY A 215 1.98 -12.83 21.04
C GLY A 215 1.91 -12.81 19.50
N ILE A 216 1.52 -11.68 18.92
CA ILE A 216 1.50 -11.46 17.47
C ILE A 216 2.85 -10.84 17.07
N ARG A 217 3.46 -11.34 15.99
CA ARG A 217 4.73 -10.85 15.41
C ARG A 217 4.54 -9.53 14.64
N ASN A 218 3.90 -8.55 15.26
CA ASN A 218 3.69 -7.21 14.70
C ASN A 218 4.58 -6.21 15.43
N ASP A 219 5.53 -5.63 14.72
CA ASP A 219 6.49 -4.68 15.28
C ASP A 219 5.97 -3.23 15.20
N LYS A 220 6.58 -2.30 15.95
CA LYS A 220 6.18 -0.89 15.89
C LYS A 220 6.76 -0.17 14.68
N ALA A 221 6.00 0.77 14.16
CA ALA A 221 6.51 1.74 13.18
C ALA A 221 7.44 2.75 13.88
N ILE A 222 8.58 3.10 13.24
CA ILE A 222 9.46 4.18 13.67
C ILE A 222 8.70 5.52 13.57
N THR A 223 8.82 6.42 14.55
CA THR A 223 8.16 7.73 14.45
C THR A 223 8.84 8.61 13.39
N PHE A 224 8.09 9.50 12.72
CA PHE A 224 8.66 10.44 11.74
C PHE A 224 9.75 11.35 12.32
N THR A 225 9.68 11.67 13.61
CA THR A 225 10.68 12.51 14.28
C THR A 225 12.01 11.78 14.47
N GLU A 226 11.96 10.51 14.89
CA GLU A 226 13.16 9.67 15.04
C GLU A 226 13.80 9.40 13.69
N MET A 227 12.98 9.09 12.68
CA MET A 227 13.42 8.94 11.29
C MET A 227 14.19 10.17 10.80
N LYS A 228 13.61 11.36 10.95
CA LYS A 228 14.25 12.61 10.55
C LYS A 228 15.56 12.85 11.30
N SER A 229 15.58 12.66 12.62
CA SER A 229 16.79 12.85 13.43
C SER A 229 17.91 11.86 13.04
N GLN A 230 17.56 10.61 12.76
CA GLN A 230 18.53 9.61 12.28
C GLN A 230 19.10 9.99 10.92
N PHE A 231 18.25 10.40 9.98
CA PHE A 231 18.68 10.84 8.65
C PHE A 231 19.61 12.06 8.75
N GLU A 232 19.23 13.08 9.52
CA GLU A 232 20.06 14.28 9.73
C GLU A 232 21.41 13.93 10.37
N ARG A 233 21.44 12.96 11.30
CA ARG A 233 22.67 12.51 11.94
C ARG A 233 23.56 11.72 10.98
N MET A 234 23.02 10.65 10.38
CA MET A 234 23.77 9.59 9.69
C MET A 234 23.90 9.81 8.17
N GLY A 235 23.01 10.60 7.58
CA GLY A 235 22.91 10.82 6.13
C GLY A 235 22.08 9.77 5.40
N TYR A 236 21.54 8.78 6.11
CA TYR A 236 20.73 7.71 5.54
C TYR A 236 19.75 7.12 6.57
N LEU A 237 18.78 6.34 6.08
CA LEU A 237 17.93 5.45 6.87
C LEU A 237 18.18 3.99 6.50
N PRO A 238 18.10 3.05 7.46
CA PRO A 238 18.15 1.63 7.17
C PRO A 238 17.10 1.20 6.13
N PRO A 239 17.36 0.11 5.39
CA PRO A 239 16.41 -0.44 4.44
C PRO A 239 15.04 -0.67 5.05
N VAL A 240 14.00 -0.30 4.33
CA VAL A 240 12.62 -0.52 4.72
C VAL A 240 11.80 -0.96 3.53
N ARG A 241 10.94 -1.96 3.73
CA ARG A 241 10.04 -2.43 2.67
C ARG A 241 9.04 -1.34 2.32
N VAL A 242 9.05 -0.91 1.05
CA VAL A 242 8.08 0.05 0.50
C VAL A 242 7.27 -0.53 -0.65
N LEU A 243 7.73 -1.66 -1.21
CA LEU A 243 7.02 -2.48 -2.20
C LEU A 243 7.06 -3.96 -1.78
N SER A 244 6.04 -4.71 -2.13
CA SER A 244 6.14 -6.16 -2.17
C SER A 244 7.16 -6.59 -3.25
N THR A 245 7.75 -7.78 -3.08
CA THR A 245 8.66 -8.34 -4.08
C THR A 245 7.96 -8.52 -5.43
N GLN A 246 6.68 -8.87 -5.42
CA GLN A 246 5.87 -8.99 -6.63
C GLN A 246 5.67 -7.64 -7.34
N GLU A 247 5.38 -6.55 -6.61
CA GLU A 247 5.28 -5.21 -7.20
C GLU A 247 6.60 -4.76 -7.83
N ALA A 248 7.73 -5.01 -7.15
CA ALA A 248 9.06 -4.68 -7.66
C ALA A 248 9.38 -5.43 -8.97
N HIS A 249 9.12 -6.75 -9.00
CA HIS A 249 9.30 -7.58 -10.21
C HIS A 249 8.33 -7.18 -11.32
N SER A 250 7.07 -6.93 -11.00
CA SER A 250 6.06 -6.49 -11.99
C SER A 250 6.45 -5.17 -12.63
N PHE A 251 6.86 -4.18 -11.84
CA PHE A 251 7.34 -2.89 -12.34
C PHE A 251 8.55 -3.07 -13.25
N LEU A 252 9.56 -3.84 -12.83
CA LEU A 252 10.76 -4.06 -13.64
C LEU A 252 10.44 -4.77 -14.97
N ASN A 253 9.63 -5.82 -14.92
CA ASN A 253 9.20 -6.55 -16.10
C ASN A 253 8.46 -5.62 -17.08
N GLU A 254 7.62 -4.73 -16.55
CA GLU A 254 6.84 -3.81 -17.34
C GLU A 254 7.69 -2.76 -18.07
N VAL A 255 8.60 -2.11 -17.34
CA VAL A 255 9.50 -1.11 -17.94
C VAL A 255 10.51 -1.75 -18.91
N GLN A 256 10.82 -3.04 -18.74
CA GLN A 256 11.66 -3.81 -19.67
C GLN A 256 10.91 -4.28 -20.93
N ARG A 257 9.60 -4.56 -20.84
CA ARG A 257 8.76 -4.96 -21.99
C ARG A 257 8.43 -3.79 -22.91
N HIS A 258 8.31 -2.59 -22.36
CA HIS A 258 7.98 -1.37 -23.11
C HIS A 258 9.14 -0.36 -23.09
N PRO A 259 10.33 -0.70 -23.63
CA PRO A 259 11.44 0.23 -23.65
C PRO A 259 11.21 1.31 -24.72
N ARG A 260 10.50 2.41 -24.39
CA ARG A 260 10.62 3.79 -24.95
C ARG A 260 9.48 4.71 -24.49
N GLU A 261 9.80 5.80 -23.79
CA GLU A 261 10.29 7.06 -24.38
C GLU A 261 11.59 7.44 -23.63
N LEU A 262 12.63 7.88 -24.33
CA LEU A 262 13.82 8.45 -23.67
C LEU A 262 13.37 9.72 -22.93
N PRO A 263 13.94 10.03 -21.76
CA PRO A 263 13.56 11.24 -21.05
C PRO A 263 13.77 12.46 -21.96
N LEU A 264 12.82 13.41 -21.92
CA LEU A 264 12.66 14.51 -22.88
C LEU A 264 14.00 15.18 -23.27
N ASP A 265 14.87 15.41 -22.29
CA ASP A 265 16.18 16.05 -22.41
C ASP A 265 17.14 15.77 -21.23
N TRP A 266 16.85 14.77 -20.37
CA TRP A 266 17.62 14.50 -19.13
C TRP A 266 17.68 13.02 -18.79
N GLU A 267 18.85 12.36 -18.79
CA GLU A 267 18.97 10.90 -18.63
C GLU A 267 18.34 10.34 -17.34
N LYS A 268 18.24 11.14 -16.28
CA LYS A 268 17.58 10.76 -15.03
C LYS A 268 16.11 11.17 -14.97
N GLY A 269 15.53 11.69 -16.04
CA GLY A 269 14.19 12.31 -16.07
C GLY A 269 13.05 11.36 -16.40
N TYR A 270 13.14 10.05 -16.12
CA TYR A 270 12.10 9.11 -16.57
C TYR A 270 10.71 9.46 -16.04
N ALA A 271 10.59 9.93 -14.80
CA ALA A 271 9.32 10.34 -14.21
C ALA A 271 8.69 11.57 -14.90
N ALA A 272 9.46 12.40 -15.62
CA ALA A 272 8.91 13.55 -16.36
C ALA A 272 8.34 13.14 -17.73
N GLY A 273 8.81 12.05 -18.31
CA GLY A 273 8.32 11.52 -19.58
C GLY A 273 7.41 10.29 -19.44
N SER A 274 7.41 9.63 -18.27
CA SER A 274 6.77 8.32 -18.12
C SER A 274 5.93 8.23 -16.85
N ARG A 275 4.65 7.91 -17.04
CA ARG A 275 3.66 7.81 -15.97
C ARG A 275 3.97 6.68 -14.99
N ILE A 276 4.38 5.49 -15.45
CA ILE A 276 4.70 4.37 -14.55
C ILE A 276 5.84 4.70 -13.60
N PHE A 277 6.85 5.44 -14.09
CA PHE A 277 7.95 5.94 -13.27
C PHE A 277 7.48 7.03 -12.29
N TYR A 278 6.62 7.96 -12.74
CA TYR A 278 6.02 8.96 -11.88
C TYR A 278 5.19 8.34 -10.75
N GLU A 279 4.31 7.39 -11.07
CA GLU A 279 3.45 6.72 -10.08
C GLU A 279 4.27 5.97 -9.05
N MET A 280 5.30 5.24 -9.50
CA MET A 280 6.24 4.58 -8.61
C MET A 280 6.99 5.60 -7.73
N ALA A 281 7.42 6.73 -8.30
CA ALA A 281 8.07 7.80 -7.55
C ALA A 281 7.12 8.53 -6.57
N THR A 282 5.81 8.43 -6.74
CA THR A 282 4.80 9.01 -5.85
C THR A 282 4.08 7.97 -5.00
N HIS A 283 4.58 6.73 -4.93
CA HIS A 283 3.95 5.66 -4.17
C HIS A 283 3.77 6.06 -2.68
N PRO A 284 2.59 5.83 -2.05
CA PRO A 284 2.31 6.33 -0.70
C PRO A 284 3.35 5.93 0.35
N ALA A 285 3.81 4.67 0.32
CA ALA A 285 4.83 4.18 1.27
C ALA A 285 6.19 4.89 1.13
N ILE A 286 6.50 5.40 -0.06
CA ILE A 286 7.70 6.21 -0.33
C ILE A 286 7.45 7.65 0.12
N MET A 287 6.35 8.25 -0.34
CA MET A 287 6.03 9.66 -0.10
C MET A 287 5.83 10.00 1.38
N GLU A 288 5.33 9.05 2.16
CA GLU A 288 5.22 9.17 3.62
C GLU A 288 6.59 9.48 4.26
N ARG A 289 7.66 8.79 3.82
CA ARG A 289 9.03 8.95 4.34
C ARG A 289 9.73 10.17 3.75
N VAL A 290 9.56 10.39 2.44
CA VAL A 290 10.12 11.58 1.76
C VAL A 290 9.59 12.86 2.42
N SER A 291 8.29 12.92 2.70
CA SER A 291 7.66 14.07 3.38
C SER A 291 8.16 14.27 4.81
N ALA A 292 8.38 13.18 5.55
CA ALA A 292 8.93 13.26 6.89
C ALA A 292 10.35 13.87 6.93
N ILE A 293 11.17 13.59 5.91
CA ILE A 293 12.55 14.06 5.82
C ILE A 293 12.64 15.47 5.25
N LEU A 294 12.04 15.73 4.08
CA LEU A 294 12.17 16.99 3.34
C LEU A 294 11.18 18.06 3.80
N GLY A 295 10.05 17.68 4.40
CA GLY A 295 8.98 18.59 4.78
C GLY A 295 7.90 18.73 3.70
N PRO A 296 7.11 19.82 3.72
CA PRO A 296 5.88 19.90 2.96
C PRO A 296 6.08 20.20 1.47
N ASN A 297 7.20 20.83 1.09
CA ASN A 297 7.46 21.28 -0.28
C ASN A 297 8.52 20.38 -0.91
N ILE A 298 8.15 19.64 -1.95
CA ILE A 298 8.97 18.55 -2.50
C ILE A 298 8.91 18.61 -4.03
N ILE A 299 10.10 18.58 -4.65
CA ILE A 299 10.27 18.37 -6.08
C ILE A 299 10.90 16.99 -6.35
N LEU A 300 10.48 16.36 -7.44
CA LEU A 300 11.11 15.16 -8.02
C LEU A 300 11.91 15.58 -9.26
N TRP A 301 13.21 15.30 -9.27
CA TRP A 301 14.10 15.71 -10.35
C TRP A 301 14.87 14.55 -11.00
N GLY A 302 14.90 13.39 -10.33
CA GLY A 302 15.52 12.17 -10.85
C GLY A 302 14.66 10.93 -10.60
N CYS A 303 14.61 10.04 -11.57
CA CYS A 303 13.97 8.74 -11.55
C CYS A 303 14.62 7.90 -12.65
N SER A 304 15.32 6.80 -12.33
CA SER A 304 16.03 5.98 -13.31
C SER A 304 16.25 4.53 -12.86
N ILE A 305 16.41 3.62 -13.82
CA ILE A 305 16.79 2.22 -13.55
C ILE A 305 18.30 2.10 -13.49
N VAL A 306 18.81 1.56 -12.40
CA VAL A 306 20.23 1.25 -12.20
C VAL A 306 20.44 -0.26 -12.37
N LYS A 307 20.88 -0.65 -13.57
CA LYS A 307 21.39 -2.01 -13.83
C LYS A 307 22.84 -2.11 -13.39
N ARG A 308 23.19 -3.18 -12.67
CA ARG A 308 24.57 -3.53 -12.34
C ARG A 308 24.85 -4.97 -12.76
N ALA A 309 25.71 -5.16 -13.76
CA ALA A 309 26.05 -6.48 -14.27
C ALA A 309 26.82 -7.32 -13.22
N ALA A 310 26.73 -8.64 -13.32
CA ALA A 310 27.52 -9.54 -12.49
C ALA A 310 29.03 -9.20 -12.55
N GLY A 311 29.70 -9.10 -11.40
CA GLY A 311 31.13 -8.77 -11.30
C GLY A 311 31.48 -7.29 -11.51
N SER A 312 30.51 -6.44 -11.85
CA SER A 312 30.75 -5.01 -12.06
C SER A 312 30.68 -4.20 -10.77
N GLN A 313 31.39 -3.08 -10.76
CA GLN A 313 31.39 -2.12 -9.66
C GLN A 313 30.98 -0.72 -10.12
N HIS A 314 30.44 0.05 -9.19
CA HIS A 314 30.27 1.49 -9.30
C HIS A 314 31.23 2.14 -8.33
N HIS A 315 32.05 3.05 -8.85
CA HIS A 315 33.08 3.73 -8.05
C HIS A 315 32.44 4.53 -6.91
N TRP A 316 33.22 4.73 -5.85
CA TRP A 316 32.83 5.62 -4.77
C TRP A 316 32.68 7.05 -5.29
N HIS A 317 31.55 7.68 -4.97
CA HIS A 317 31.17 9.02 -5.40
C HIS A 317 30.16 9.62 -4.42
N CYS A 318 29.96 10.93 -4.49
CA CYS A 318 28.67 11.54 -4.15
C CYS A 318 28.00 12.04 -5.42
N ASP A 319 26.71 12.31 -5.37
CA ASP A 319 25.98 12.81 -6.53
C ASP A 319 26.41 14.24 -6.84
N ILE A 320 26.82 14.48 -8.09
CA ILE A 320 27.37 15.78 -8.51
C ILE A 320 26.30 16.87 -8.39
N GLU A 321 25.04 16.53 -8.66
CA GLU A 321 23.89 17.44 -8.54
C GLU A 321 23.63 17.87 -7.09
N ALA A 322 24.01 17.05 -6.11
CA ALA A 322 23.93 17.38 -4.69
C ALA A 322 25.19 18.10 -4.17
N SER A 323 26.25 18.17 -4.98
CA SER A 323 27.59 18.56 -4.54
C SER A 323 27.91 20.05 -4.66
N THR A 324 27.09 20.84 -5.34
CA THR A 324 27.30 22.30 -5.44
C THR A 324 26.83 23.01 -4.16
N PRO A 325 27.57 24.02 -3.67
CA PRO A 325 27.24 24.76 -2.45
C PRO A 325 26.07 25.74 -2.66
N ARG A 326 24.89 25.21 -2.97
CA ARG A 326 23.64 25.96 -3.20
C ARG A 326 22.61 25.59 -2.12
N GLN A 327 21.58 26.43 -1.98
CA GLN A 327 20.52 26.26 -0.96
C GLN A 327 19.71 24.96 -1.20
N GLY A 328 18.95 24.52 -0.20
CA GLY A 328 18.07 23.35 -0.29
C GLY A 328 18.65 22.00 0.19
N LYS A 329 17.76 21.02 0.31
CA LYS A 329 18.05 19.64 0.74
C LYS A 329 17.77 18.67 -0.40
N THR A 330 18.57 17.62 -0.52
CA THR A 330 18.35 16.53 -1.48
C THR A 330 18.10 15.20 -0.75
N LEU A 331 17.34 14.31 -1.37
CA LEU A 331 17.06 12.98 -0.85
C LEU A 331 16.99 11.99 -2.01
N ASN A 332 17.80 10.95 -1.94
CA ASN A 332 17.72 9.80 -2.82
C ASN A 332 16.94 8.66 -2.15
N VAL A 333 16.14 7.97 -2.94
CA VAL A 333 15.48 6.72 -2.56
C VAL A 333 15.90 5.66 -3.56
N TRP A 334 16.63 4.65 -3.08
CA TRP A 334 17.13 3.56 -3.90
C TRP A 334 16.41 2.27 -3.52
N ILE A 335 15.78 1.61 -4.49
CA ILE A 335 14.87 0.49 -4.25
C ILE A 335 15.37 -0.73 -5.00
N GLY A 336 15.54 -1.86 -4.31
CA GLY A 336 15.87 -3.13 -4.95
C GLY A 336 14.72 -3.60 -5.83
N LEU A 337 14.96 -3.83 -7.11
CA LEU A 337 13.92 -4.30 -8.04
C LEU A 337 14.04 -5.77 -8.36
N SER A 338 15.25 -6.26 -8.63
CA SER A 338 15.49 -7.68 -8.91
C SER A 338 16.90 -8.10 -8.52
N ASN A 339 16.99 -9.26 -7.89
CA ASN A 339 18.22 -9.92 -7.45
C ASN A 339 19.01 -9.08 -6.44
N THR A 340 18.36 -8.22 -5.66
CA THR A 340 19.03 -7.41 -4.64
C THR A 340 19.26 -8.22 -3.38
N ASN A 341 20.48 -8.15 -2.84
CA ASN A 341 20.89 -8.77 -1.58
C ASN A 341 22.03 -7.96 -0.94
N GLY A 342 22.38 -8.27 0.31
CA GLY A 342 23.49 -7.63 1.02
C GLY A 342 24.86 -7.73 0.34
N GLN A 343 25.06 -8.60 -0.66
CA GLN A 343 26.33 -8.70 -1.39
C GLN A 343 26.40 -7.80 -2.65
N ASN A 344 25.27 -7.23 -3.08
CA ASN A 344 25.20 -6.43 -4.32
C ASN A 344 24.43 -5.10 -4.22
N GLY A 345 24.00 -4.74 -3.01
CA GLY A 345 23.39 -3.46 -2.67
C GLY A 345 24.36 -2.26 -2.71
N LEU A 346 23.89 -1.13 -2.20
CA LEU A 346 24.73 0.06 -2.01
C LEU A 346 25.61 -0.10 -0.77
N LYS A 347 26.82 0.44 -0.87
CA LYS A 347 27.71 0.68 0.26
C LYS A 347 27.93 2.17 0.43
N PHE A 348 28.06 2.63 1.66
CA PHE A 348 28.19 4.05 1.97
C PHE A 348 29.00 4.28 3.25
N LEU A 349 29.47 5.51 3.40
CA LEU A 349 30.10 5.99 4.63
C LEU A 349 29.12 6.91 5.35
N PRO A 350 28.56 6.49 6.50
CA PRO A 350 27.71 7.37 7.30
C PRO A 350 28.41 8.68 7.65
N PHE A 351 27.64 9.72 7.97
CA PHE A 351 28.12 11.07 8.32
C PHE A 351 28.77 11.88 7.18
N SER A 352 29.15 11.24 6.08
CA SER A 352 29.93 11.89 5.00
C SER A 352 29.19 12.99 4.24
N HIS A 353 27.86 13.06 4.34
CA HIS A 353 27.06 14.17 3.80
C HIS A 353 27.37 15.52 4.46
N LYS A 354 28.02 15.50 5.63
CA LYS A 354 28.45 16.69 6.39
C LYS A 354 29.91 17.06 6.15
N PHE A 355 30.67 16.27 5.39
CA PHE A 355 32.06 16.57 5.14
C PHE A 355 32.20 17.81 4.26
N GLU A 356 33.26 18.58 4.49
CA GLU A 356 33.52 19.82 3.76
C GLU A 356 33.82 19.60 2.28
N LYS A 357 34.35 18.42 1.94
CA LYS A 357 34.77 18.06 0.58
C LYS A 357 34.01 16.85 0.08
N THR A 358 33.74 16.86 -1.21
CA THR A 358 33.26 15.66 -1.92
C THR A 358 34.38 14.65 -2.06
N ILE A 359 34.04 13.36 -2.18
CA ILE A 359 35.04 12.33 -2.46
C ILE A 359 35.76 12.59 -3.79
N GLN A 360 35.07 13.11 -4.80
CA GLN A 360 35.70 13.46 -6.08
C GLN A 360 36.75 14.57 -5.90
N GLN A 361 36.49 15.59 -5.07
CA GLN A 361 37.46 16.62 -4.73
C GLN A 361 38.66 16.04 -3.96
N VAL A 362 38.41 15.25 -2.92
CA VAL A 362 39.49 14.62 -2.12
C VAL A 362 40.38 13.76 -3.00
N ARG A 363 39.77 12.99 -3.91
CA ARG A 363 40.48 12.17 -4.90
C ARG A 363 41.34 13.02 -5.83
N TYR A 364 40.77 14.08 -6.40
CA TYR A 364 41.48 15.00 -7.31
C TYR A 364 42.69 15.63 -6.64
N GLU A 365 42.50 16.17 -5.42
CA GLU A 365 43.57 16.78 -4.63
C GLU A 365 44.65 15.77 -4.21
N SER A 366 44.29 14.49 -4.07
CA SER A 366 45.22 13.39 -3.79
C SER A 366 45.95 12.87 -5.02
N GLY A 367 45.63 13.36 -6.23
CA GLY A 367 46.23 12.91 -7.49
C GLY A 367 45.86 11.47 -7.89
N VAL A 368 44.79 10.91 -7.33
CA VAL A 368 44.37 9.52 -7.62
C VAL A 368 43.36 9.48 -8.77
N GLY A 369 43.62 8.65 -9.77
CA GLY A 369 42.71 8.46 -10.90
C GLY A 369 41.37 7.82 -10.47
N ARG A 370 40.28 8.16 -11.17
CA ARG A 370 38.91 7.70 -10.85
C ARG A 370 38.80 6.19 -10.69
N ASN A 371 39.47 5.45 -11.56
CA ASN A 371 39.41 3.98 -11.61
C ASN A 371 40.40 3.30 -10.63
N ALA A 372 41.26 4.07 -9.96
CA ALA A 372 42.32 3.56 -9.09
C ALA A 372 41.98 3.67 -7.59
N VAL A 373 40.85 4.28 -7.23
CA VAL A 373 40.45 4.47 -5.84
C VAL A 373 40.00 3.15 -5.20
N THR A 374 40.63 2.77 -4.09
CA THR A 374 40.25 1.61 -3.29
C THR A 374 39.33 2.00 -2.13
N GLN A 375 38.59 1.04 -1.58
CA GLN A 375 37.70 1.28 -0.44
C GLN A 375 38.47 1.71 0.81
N GLU A 376 39.66 1.17 1.02
CA GLU A 376 40.54 1.47 2.15
C GLU A 376 41.03 2.93 2.09
N GLN A 377 41.35 3.43 0.90
CA GLN A 377 41.70 4.84 0.70
C GLN A 377 40.52 5.75 1.03
N VAL A 378 39.32 5.41 0.55
CA VAL A 378 38.10 6.19 0.81
C VAL A 378 37.78 6.23 2.30
N LEU A 379 37.90 5.10 2.99
CA LEU A 379 37.73 5.03 4.44
C LEU A 379 38.78 5.87 5.16
N SER A 380 40.06 5.77 4.77
CA SER A 380 41.15 6.55 5.37
C SER A 380 40.94 8.06 5.21
N TRP A 381 40.46 8.51 4.05
CA TRP A 381 40.10 9.91 3.84
C TRP A 381 38.94 10.33 4.74
N ALA A 382 37.87 9.55 4.80
CA ALA A 382 36.69 9.85 5.62
C ALA A 382 37.02 9.93 7.12
N GLN A 383 37.94 9.10 7.60
CA GLN A 383 38.39 9.08 9.00
C GLN A 383 39.11 10.35 9.44
N GLN A 384 39.56 11.19 8.49
CA GLN A 384 40.10 12.53 8.82
C GLN A 384 39.02 13.46 9.38
N TRP A 385 37.76 13.30 8.95
CA TRP A 385 36.61 14.07 9.45
C TRP A 385 35.84 13.33 10.55
N GLN A 386 35.70 12.01 10.43
CA GLN A 386 34.98 11.19 11.41
C GLN A 386 35.79 9.92 11.74
N PRO A 387 36.64 9.94 12.79
CA PRO A 387 37.57 8.84 13.10
C PRO A 387 36.90 7.46 13.28
N GLU A 388 35.66 7.42 13.77
CA GLU A 388 34.91 6.19 14.02
C GLU A 388 34.07 5.72 12.82
N VAL A 389 34.13 6.41 11.67
CA VAL A 389 33.33 6.01 10.50
C VAL A 389 33.78 4.64 10.00
N GLN A 390 32.81 3.83 9.59
CA GLN A 390 33.03 2.54 8.95
C GLN A 390 32.22 2.45 7.67
N VAL A 391 32.69 1.64 6.72
CA VAL A 391 31.91 1.31 5.53
C VAL A 391 30.71 0.47 5.96
N LEU A 392 29.51 0.94 5.61
CA LEU A 392 28.28 0.19 5.81
C LEU A 392 27.74 -0.30 4.47
N GLN A 393 27.37 -1.57 4.43
CA GLN A 393 26.64 -2.18 3.33
C GLN A 393 25.43 -2.91 3.93
N PRO A 394 24.25 -2.26 3.99
CA PRO A 394 23.06 -2.87 4.56
C PRO A 394 22.64 -4.11 3.78
N ASP A 395 22.10 -5.10 4.49
CA ASP A 395 21.37 -6.18 3.84
C ASP A 395 20.03 -5.63 3.30
N MET A 396 19.69 -6.00 2.07
CA MET A 396 18.54 -5.47 1.35
C MET A 396 17.97 -6.51 0.41
N SER A 397 16.65 -6.61 0.34
CA SER A 397 15.92 -7.48 -0.57
C SER A 397 15.11 -6.70 -1.61
N ASP A 398 14.60 -7.40 -2.61
CA ASP A 398 13.71 -6.80 -3.62
C ASP A 398 12.43 -6.26 -2.96
N GLY A 399 12.13 -5.00 -3.25
CA GLY A 399 11.03 -4.21 -2.69
C GLY A 399 11.41 -3.35 -1.46
N GLU A 400 12.64 -3.49 -0.95
CA GLU A 400 13.17 -2.62 0.11
C GLU A 400 13.86 -1.39 -0.45
N ALA A 401 13.69 -0.28 0.26
CA ALA A 401 14.21 1.04 -0.09
C ALA A 401 15.23 1.54 0.93
N LEU A 402 16.34 2.08 0.42
CA LEU A 402 17.33 2.85 1.16
C LEU A 402 17.11 4.34 0.88
N PHE A 403 16.98 5.14 1.94
CA PHE A 403 16.85 6.59 1.85
C PHE A 403 18.17 7.22 2.26
N PHE A 404 18.78 8.07 1.42
CA PHE A 404 20.07 8.70 1.73
C PHE A 404 20.24 10.09 1.10
N ASP A 405 21.03 10.94 1.73
CA ASP A 405 21.40 12.25 1.20
C ASP A 405 22.37 12.10 0.02
N GLY A 406 22.17 12.85 -1.07
CA GLY A 406 23.00 12.75 -2.28
C GLY A 406 24.48 13.09 -2.06
N LYS A 407 24.81 13.77 -0.96
CA LYS A 407 26.19 14.08 -0.54
C LYS A 407 26.89 12.91 0.16
N VAL A 408 26.15 11.89 0.60
CA VAL A 408 26.77 10.71 1.21
C VAL A 408 27.72 10.06 0.21
N TRP A 409 28.94 9.77 0.65
CA TRP A 409 29.91 9.01 -0.13
C TRP A 409 29.43 7.57 -0.22
N HIS A 410 29.17 7.11 -1.45
CA HIS A 410 28.58 5.80 -1.69
C HIS A 410 29.08 5.16 -2.99
N GLY A 411 28.89 3.85 -3.10
CA GLY A 411 29.24 3.05 -4.27
C GLY A 411 28.47 1.72 -4.27
N SER A 412 28.82 0.82 -5.18
CA SER A 412 28.24 -0.53 -5.18
C SER A 412 29.18 -1.54 -5.83
N SER A 413 29.15 -2.79 -5.41
CA SER A 413 29.88 -3.88 -6.03
C SER A 413 28.92 -5.06 -6.18
N ASN A 414 28.82 -5.67 -7.36
CA ASN A 414 27.92 -6.80 -7.57
C ASN A 414 28.70 -8.12 -7.59
N HIS A 415 28.74 -8.80 -6.44
CA HIS A 415 29.41 -10.10 -6.29
C HIS A 415 28.47 -11.31 -6.36
N SER A 416 27.19 -11.09 -6.66
CA SER A 416 26.14 -12.12 -6.58
C SER A 416 26.11 -13.11 -7.75
N GLY A 417 26.94 -12.91 -8.78
CA GLY A 417 26.96 -13.74 -10.00
C GLY A 417 25.78 -13.50 -10.96
N GLN A 418 24.83 -12.62 -10.61
CA GLN A 418 23.68 -12.26 -11.45
C GLN A 418 23.59 -10.75 -11.68
N ASP A 419 22.94 -10.34 -12.76
CA ASP A 419 22.60 -8.93 -12.97
C ASP A 419 21.61 -8.45 -11.91
N ARG A 420 21.86 -7.28 -11.34
CA ARG A 420 20.99 -6.64 -10.34
C ARG A 420 20.32 -5.40 -10.93
N PHE A 421 19.05 -5.21 -10.62
CA PHE A 421 18.28 -4.04 -11.03
C PHE A 421 17.75 -3.31 -9.80
N ALA A 422 17.84 -1.98 -9.82
CA ALA A 422 17.30 -1.11 -8.78
C ALA A 422 16.66 0.14 -9.40
N LEU A 423 15.72 0.74 -8.69
CA LEU A 423 15.14 2.04 -9.02
C LEU A 423 15.82 3.12 -8.18
N LEU A 424 16.31 4.19 -8.81
CA LEU A 424 16.82 5.37 -8.14
C LEU A 424 15.83 6.52 -8.33
N LEU A 425 15.33 7.07 -7.23
CA LEU A 425 14.45 8.24 -7.19
C LEU A 425 15.20 9.37 -6.47
N GLN A 426 15.12 10.59 -6.99
CA GLN A 426 15.86 11.73 -6.46
C GLN A 426 14.93 12.93 -6.28
N TYR A 427 14.78 13.33 -5.03
CA TYR A 427 13.92 14.40 -4.56
C TYR A 427 14.76 15.55 -4.01
N ALA A 428 14.16 16.72 -3.92
CA ALA A 428 14.74 17.86 -3.24
C ALA A 428 13.67 18.82 -2.71
N THR A 429 14.08 19.77 -1.87
CA THR A 429 13.26 20.96 -1.60
C THR A 429 13.30 21.92 -2.80
N PRO A 430 12.26 22.74 -3.07
CA PRO A 430 12.22 23.58 -4.27
C PRO A 430 13.34 24.63 -4.40
N ASP A 431 13.98 25.01 -3.29
CA ASP A 431 15.14 25.92 -3.24
C ASP A 431 16.46 25.24 -3.64
N ALA A 432 16.47 23.92 -3.83
CA ALA A 432 17.61 23.20 -4.38
C ALA A 432 17.75 23.42 -5.88
N GLU A 433 18.88 23.97 -6.31
CA GLU A 433 19.14 24.26 -7.72
C GLU A 433 19.61 23.03 -8.50
N ILE A 434 18.70 22.41 -9.26
CA ILE A 434 19.04 21.24 -10.08
C ILE A 434 19.54 21.70 -11.46
N ARG A 435 20.72 21.23 -11.88
CA ARG A 435 21.40 21.62 -13.12
C ARG A 435 21.90 20.41 -13.91
N LEU A 436 22.01 20.57 -15.24
CA LEU A 436 22.61 19.56 -16.09
C LEU A 436 24.12 19.52 -15.86
N LEU A 437 24.69 18.33 -15.95
CA LEU A 437 26.13 18.13 -15.89
C LEU A 437 26.75 18.35 -17.27
N ASP A 438 27.96 18.92 -17.30
CA ASP A 438 28.80 18.82 -18.49
C ASP A 438 29.26 17.37 -18.64
N LEU A 439 28.66 16.65 -19.59
CA LEU A 439 28.92 15.24 -19.83
C LEU A 439 30.37 14.96 -20.29
N ASN A 440 31.15 16.00 -20.60
CA ASN A 440 32.58 15.86 -20.88
C ASN A 440 33.44 15.86 -19.61
N ASN A 441 32.88 16.21 -18.44
CA ASN A 441 33.61 16.33 -17.20
C ASN A 441 32.83 15.77 -16.00
N PHE A 442 33.06 14.50 -15.70
CA PHE A 442 32.56 13.82 -14.50
C PHE A 442 33.54 13.88 -13.31
N ASP A 443 34.63 14.64 -13.44
CA ASP A 443 35.64 14.80 -12.40
C ASP A 443 35.56 16.18 -11.74
N TYR A 444 36.17 16.32 -10.57
CA TYR A 444 36.33 17.61 -9.92
C TYR A 444 37.43 18.44 -10.64
N PRO A 445 37.27 19.76 -10.81
CA PRO A 445 36.10 20.57 -10.45
C PRO A 445 34.91 20.29 -11.38
N PHE A 446 33.73 20.16 -10.80
CA PHE A 446 32.52 19.87 -11.56
C PHE A 446 32.14 21.05 -12.47
N SER A 447 31.72 20.75 -13.69
CA SER A 447 31.15 21.71 -14.62
C SER A 447 29.65 21.43 -14.75
N GLN A 448 28.82 22.44 -14.49
CA GLN A 448 27.36 22.38 -14.59
C GLN A 448 26.89 23.44 -15.58
N LEU A 449 25.86 23.11 -16.34
CA LEU A 449 25.22 24.04 -17.27
C LEU A 449 24.07 24.76 -16.57
N ASP A 450 24.07 26.09 -16.60
CA ASP A 450 22.94 26.87 -16.09
C ASP A 450 21.69 26.74 -16.97
N LEU A 451 21.88 26.54 -18.29
CA LEU A 451 20.84 26.29 -19.27
C LEU A 451 21.29 25.26 -20.33
N PRO A 452 20.38 24.42 -20.85
CA PRO A 452 19.00 24.26 -20.39
C PRO A 452 18.94 23.63 -18.98
N ARG A 453 17.87 23.90 -18.23
CA ARG A 453 17.63 23.28 -16.91
C ARG A 453 16.92 21.93 -17.10
N PRO A 454 17.24 20.92 -16.27
CA PRO A 454 16.53 19.64 -16.31
C PRO A 454 15.05 19.84 -15.93
N PRO A 455 14.15 18.98 -16.44
CA PRO A 455 12.76 18.98 -16.04
C PRO A 455 12.63 18.50 -14.59
N VAL A 456 11.93 19.27 -13.76
CA VAL A 456 11.58 18.87 -12.39
C VAL A 456 10.08 18.93 -12.18
N ILE A 457 9.54 18.03 -11.36
CA ILE A 457 8.09 17.96 -11.07
C ILE A 457 7.86 18.41 -9.64
N LEU A 458 6.96 19.36 -9.43
CA LEU A 458 6.46 19.70 -8.09
C LEU A 458 5.44 18.63 -7.67
N ILE A 459 5.78 17.79 -6.70
CA ILE A 459 4.94 16.67 -6.27
C ILE A 459 4.17 16.95 -4.98
N GLN A 460 4.61 17.93 -4.18
CA GLN A 460 3.93 18.34 -2.95
C GLN A 460 4.27 19.79 -2.59
N GLY A 461 3.29 20.53 -2.07
CA GLY A 461 3.47 21.89 -1.57
C GLY A 461 3.65 22.94 -2.66
N ASP A 462 4.40 24.00 -2.34
CA ASP A 462 4.59 25.18 -3.20
C ASP A 462 6.06 25.38 -3.62
N ASP A 463 6.29 25.85 -4.85
CA ASP A 463 7.58 26.33 -5.31
C ASP A 463 7.69 27.86 -5.18
N LEU A 464 8.05 28.31 -3.96
CA LEU A 464 8.28 29.73 -3.69
C LEU A 464 9.60 30.24 -4.27
N ALA A 465 10.61 29.38 -4.41
CA ALA A 465 11.95 29.75 -4.83
C ALA A 465 12.04 30.01 -6.34
N LYS A 466 11.30 29.26 -7.17
CA LYS A 466 11.23 29.41 -8.63
C LYS A 466 12.61 29.34 -9.33
N VAL A 467 13.53 28.58 -8.75
CA VAL A 467 14.92 28.43 -9.26
C VAL A 467 15.08 27.27 -10.25
N ASN A 468 14.06 26.43 -10.41
CA ASN A 468 14.06 25.23 -11.26
C ASN A 468 13.08 25.35 -12.44
N ARG A 469 13.26 24.51 -13.47
CA ARG A 469 12.31 24.39 -14.58
C ARG A 469 11.23 23.37 -14.21
N LEU A 470 10.12 23.87 -13.67
CA LEU A 470 8.97 23.02 -13.41
C LEU A 470 8.38 22.52 -14.74
N VAL A 471 8.15 21.22 -14.83
CA VAL A 471 7.29 20.62 -15.84
C VAL A 471 6.06 20.04 -15.16
N GLN A 472 4.98 19.94 -15.91
CA GLN A 472 3.82 19.22 -15.41
C GLN A 472 4.20 17.74 -15.23
N PRO A 473 3.72 17.07 -14.17
CA PRO A 473 3.81 15.62 -14.11
C PRO A 473 3.23 15.04 -15.41
N PRO A 474 3.72 13.88 -15.88
CA PRO A 474 3.07 13.18 -16.97
C PRO A 474 1.58 13.12 -16.67
N VAL A 475 0.80 13.74 -17.56
CA VAL A 475 -0.65 13.59 -17.55
C VAL A 475 -0.89 12.09 -17.47
N ALA A 476 -1.83 11.66 -16.64
CA ALA A 476 -2.29 10.28 -16.66
C ALA A 476 -2.62 9.95 -18.12
N SER A 477 -1.68 9.27 -18.77
CA SER A 477 -1.74 8.75 -20.11
C SER A 477 -1.87 7.28 -19.84
N GLU A 478 -3.03 6.74 -20.12
CA GLU A 478 -3.21 5.31 -19.97
C GLU A 478 -2.60 4.67 -21.22
N THR A 479 -1.36 4.16 -21.23
CA THR A 479 -0.74 3.22 -20.27
C THR A 479 0.55 2.64 -20.93
N PRO A 480 1.45 1.89 -20.26
CA PRO A 480 1.20 0.52 -19.72
C PRO A 480 1.85 0.20 -18.35
N GLY A 481 1.10 -0.48 -17.47
CA GLY A 481 1.67 -1.12 -16.28
C GLY A 481 0.94 -1.01 -14.94
N SER A 482 0.02 -0.07 -14.76
CA SER A 482 -0.71 0.07 -13.49
C SER A 482 -2.06 -0.66 -13.55
N TYR A 483 -2.13 -1.79 -12.84
CA TYR A 483 -3.40 -2.44 -12.54
C TYR A 483 -4.13 -1.62 -11.46
N ILE A 484 -4.72 -0.49 -11.87
CA ILE A 484 -5.68 0.25 -11.05
C ILE A 484 -7.07 -0.30 -11.42
N MET A 485 -7.85 -0.69 -10.40
CA MET A 485 -9.26 -1.03 -10.59
C MET A 485 -9.96 0.17 -11.25
N ALA A 486 -10.61 -0.01 -12.40
CA ALA A 486 -11.35 1.07 -13.03
C ALA A 486 -12.40 1.60 -12.02
N GLU A 487 -12.54 2.92 -11.91
CA GLU A 487 -13.53 3.59 -11.07
C GLU A 487 -14.65 4.17 -11.92
N SER A 488 -15.81 4.46 -11.31
CA SER A 488 -16.89 5.17 -12.00
C SER A 488 -16.48 6.59 -12.37
N ARG A 489 -16.51 6.92 -13.66
CA ARG A 489 -16.04 8.21 -14.17
C ARG A 489 -16.88 8.71 -15.34
N ILE A 490 -17.01 10.04 -15.41
CA ILE A 490 -17.52 10.79 -16.55
C ILE A 490 -16.32 11.49 -17.17
N PHE A 491 -16.10 11.28 -18.45
CA PHE A 491 -14.97 11.83 -19.17
C PHE A 491 -15.42 13.04 -19.97
N PRO A 492 -15.12 14.27 -19.52
CA PRO A 492 -15.48 15.46 -20.26
C PRO A 492 -14.68 15.51 -21.56
N LEU A 493 -15.37 15.46 -22.68
CA LEU A 493 -14.80 15.59 -24.00
C LEU A 493 -15.30 16.87 -24.65
N THR A 494 -14.37 17.65 -25.19
CA THR A 494 -14.67 18.78 -26.07
C THR A 494 -14.07 18.48 -27.45
N LEU A 495 -14.93 18.42 -28.47
CA LEU A 495 -14.52 18.23 -29.86
C LEU A 495 -14.58 19.57 -30.63
N PRO A 496 -13.72 19.79 -31.64
CA PRO A 496 -12.68 18.88 -32.13
C PRO A 496 -11.43 18.85 -31.21
N LEU A 497 -10.70 17.74 -31.20
CA LEU A 497 -9.44 17.62 -30.47
C LEU A 497 -8.30 18.32 -31.21
N GLU A 498 -7.31 18.80 -30.46
CA GLU A 498 -6.11 19.42 -31.01
C GLU A 498 -5.17 18.39 -31.64
N LEU A 499 -4.70 18.63 -32.87
CA LEU A 499 -3.63 17.87 -33.48
C LEU A 499 -2.41 18.77 -33.70
N PRO A 500 -1.43 18.79 -32.78
CA PRO A 500 -0.28 19.69 -32.88
C PRO A 500 0.65 19.25 -34.02
N PRO A 501 1.05 20.17 -34.92
CA PRO A 501 2.05 19.88 -35.94
C PRO A 501 3.39 19.46 -35.30
N PRO A 502 4.16 18.54 -35.92
CA PRO A 502 3.93 17.87 -37.21
C PRO A 502 3.20 16.52 -37.08
N ARG A 503 2.43 16.27 -36.01
CA ARG A 503 1.80 14.96 -35.78
C ARG A 503 0.69 14.69 -36.80
N ILE A 504 0.63 13.44 -37.27
CA ILE A 504 -0.46 12.94 -38.13
C ILE A 504 -1.54 12.20 -37.33
N TRP A 505 -1.23 11.79 -36.11
CA TRP A 505 -2.13 11.09 -35.20
C TRP A 505 -1.75 11.43 -33.76
N LYS A 506 -2.76 11.63 -32.91
CA LYS A 506 -2.58 11.83 -31.47
C LYS A 506 -3.72 11.12 -30.72
N PRO A 507 -3.42 10.06 -29.94
CA PRO A 507 -4.36 9.51 -28.97
C PRO A 507 -4.41 10.37 -27.70
N TYR A 508 -5.61 10.47 -27.14
CA TYR A 508 -5.98 11.05 -25.86
C TYR A 508 -6.62 9.93 -25.05
N HIS A 509 -5.80 9.31 -24.22
CA HIS A 509 -6.18 8.24 -23.32
C HIS A 509 -7.27 8.75 -22.33
N ILE A 510 -8.33 7.95 -22.14
CA ILE A 510 -9.47 8.14 -21.20
C ILE A 510 -9.43 7.24 -19.94
N PHE A 511 -9.29 5.93 -20.10
CA PHE A 511 -8.84 5.05 -19.01
C PHE A 511 -8.01 3.85 -19.51
N ASN A 512 -7.16 3.28 -18.65
CA ASN A 512 -6.73 1.88 -18.70
C ASN A 512 -6.74 1.35 -17.27
N GLY A 513 -7.25 0.13 -17.12
CA GLY A 513 -7.02 -0.64 -15.93
C GLY A 513 -7.60 -2.04 -16.08
N THR A 514 -8.06 -2.55 -14.94
CA THR A 514 -8.77 -3.81 -14.86
C THR A 514 -10.09 -3.65 -14.14
N THR A 515 -11.00 -4.58 -14.39
CA THR A 515 -12.28 -4.66 -13.69
C THR A 515 -12.48 -6.08 -13.18
N ALA A 516 -13.58 -6.31 -12.46
CA ALA A 516 -13.98 -7.66 -12.10
C ALA A 516 -14.29 -8.55 -13.34
N ASN A 517 -14.55 -7.95 -14.50
CA ASN A 517 -14.91 -8.67 -15.73
C ASN A 517 -13.85 -8.59 -16.84
N MET A 518 -12.82 -7.75 -16.74
CA MET A 518 -11.77 -7.57 -17.74
C MET A 518 -10.38 -7.49 -17.10
N GLU A 519 -9.50 -8.45 -17.42
CA GLU A 519 -8.08 -8.52 -17.03
C GLU A 519 -7.26 -7.38 -17.61
N HIS A 520 -7.73 -6.76 -18.68
CA HIS A 520 -7.20 -5.53 -19.23
C HIS A 520 -8.31 -4.82 -20.00
N THR A 521 -8.49 -3.51 -19.77
CA THR A 521 -9.42 -2.68 -20.54
C THR A 521 -8.87 -1.27 -20.68
N THR A 522 -8.92 -0.72 -21.89
CA THR A 522 -8.47 0.62 -22.23
C THR A 522 -9.53 1.35 -23.04
N CYS A 523 -9.52 2.68 -22.94
CA CYS A 523 -10.34 3.58 -23.70
C CYS A 523 -9.50 4.79 -24.08
N HIS A 524 -9.50 5.19 -25.35
CA HIS A 524 -8.87 6.42 -25.77
C HIS A 524 -9.66 7.06 -26.91
N ILE A 525 -9.51 8.38 -27.07
CA ILE A 525 -10.01 9.09 -28.24
C ILE A 525 -8.83 9.59 -29.03
N SER A 526 -8.88 9.41 -30.33
CA SER A 526 -7.82 9.79 -31.24
C SER A 526 -8.26 10.90 -32.16
N VAL A 527 -7.34 11.80 -32.48
CA VAL A 527 -7.45 12.69 -33.64
C VAL A 527 -6.46 12.23 -34.72
N LEU A 528 -6.95 12.07 -35.94
CA LEU A 528 -6.21 11.55 -37.09
C LEU A 528 -6.30 12.54 -38.25
N ALA A 529 -5.15 12.93 -38.79
CA ALA A 529 -5.08 13.84 -39.93
C ALA A 529 -5.73 13.23 -41.19
N PRO A 530 -6.26 14.07 -42.09
CA PRO A 530 -6.75 13.65 -43.39
C PRO A 530 -5.73 12.79 -44.17
N GLY A 531 -6.19 11.71 -44.79
CA GLY A 531 -5.36 10.80 -45.60
C GLY A 531 -4.30 10.01 -44.83
N SER A 532 -4.28 10.13 -43.51
CA SER A 532 -3.28 9.48 -42.66
C SER A 532 -3.83 8.22 -42.00
N SER A 533 -2.93 7.33 -41.61
CA SER A 533 -3.23 6.13 -40.84
C SER A 533 -2.22 6.04 -39.68
N PRO A 534 -2.66 5.66 -38.46
CA PRO A 534 -1.76 5.59 -37.31
C PRO A 534 -0.73 4.46 -37.45
N HIS A 535 -1.08 3.38 -38.14
CA HIS A 535 -0.23 2.22 -38.38
C HIS A 535 -0.73 1.42 -39.60
N PRO A 536 0.15 0.65 -40.27
CA PRO A 536 -0.29 -0.35 -41.24
C PRO A 536 -1.28 -1.38 -40.65
N PRO A 537 -1.95 -2.20 -41.49
CA PRO A 537 -2.85 -3.24 -41.01
C PRO A 537 -2.15 -4.21 -40.07
N HIS A 538 -2.70 -4.37 -38.87
CA HIS A 538 -2.11 -5.14 -37.78
C HIS A 538 -3.18 -5.97 -37.07
N THR A 539 -2.71 -6.87 -36.21
CA THR A 539 -3.55 -7.78 -35.41
C THR A 539 -2.99 -7.86 -34.00
N HIS A 540 -3.85 -8.12 -33.02
CA HIS A 540 -3.48 -8.25 -31.62
C HIS A 540 -4.50 -9.11 -30.87
N LYS A 541 -4.14 -9.58 -29.68
CA LYS A 541 -4.95 -10.53 -28.90
C LYS A 541 -6.20 -9.90 -28.26
N GLU A 542 -6.19 -8.59 -28.08
CA GLU A 542 -7.31 -7.84 -27.51
C GLU A 542 -8.45 -7.69 -28.52
N GLU A 543 -9.67 -7.61 -28.01
CA GLU A 543 -10.87 -7.22 -28.77
C GLU A 543 -11.04 -5.70 -28.74
N GLU A 544 -11.63 -5.13 -29.79
CA GLU A 544 -11.73 -3.67 -29.94
C GLU A 544 -13.10 -3.19 -30.47
N ILE A 545 -13.50 -1.99 -30.07
CA ILE A 545 -14.60 -1.23 -30.66
C ILE A 545 -14.10 0.17 -31.03
N LEU A 546 -14.23 0.52 -32.31
CA LEU A 546 -13.91 1.85 -32.83
C LEU A 546 -15.20 2.59 -33.19
N ILE A 547 -15.39 3.79 -32.65
CA ILE A 547 -16.58 4.65 -32.87
C ILE A 547 -16.15 6.00 -33.45
N VAL A 548 -16.69 6.42 -34.58
CA VAL A 548 -16.39 7.73 -35.15
C VAL A 548 -17.28 8.80 -34.49
N LEU A 549 -16.65 9.82 -33.91
CA LEU A 549 -17.33 10.92 -33.21
C LEU A 549 -17.48 12.17 -34.10
N GLN A 550 -16.48 12.44 -34.95
CA GLN A 550 -16.47 13.55 -35.91
C GLN A 550 -15.57 13.23 -37.10
N GLY A 551 -15.94 13.73 -38.28
CA GLY A 551 -15.22 13.47 -39.53
C GLY A 551 -15.65 12.17 -40.20
N GLU A 552 -14.88 11.74 -41.21
CA GLU A 552 -15.12 10.50 -41.95
C GLU A 552 -13.87 9.65 -42.00
N ALA A 553 -13.99 8.34 -41.86
CA ALA A 553 -12.86 7.43 -41.98
C ALA A 553 -13.18 6.22 -42.86
N ASP A 554 -12.17 5.63 -43.46
CA ASP A 554 -12.25 4.26 -43.97
C ASP A 554 -11.55 3.31 -43.01
N VAL A 555 -12.19 2.20 -42.66
CA VAL A 555 -11.48 1.06 -42.07
C VAL A 555 -11.09 0.09 -43.18
N PHE A 556 -9.85 -0.40 -43.13
CA PHE A 556 -9.32 -1.39 -44.06
C PHE A 556 -9.18 -2.74 -43.33
N LEU A 557 -9.79 -3.76 -43.91
CA LEU A 557 -10.06 -5.07 -43.31
C LEU A 557 -9.56 -6.17 -44.27
N PRO A 558 -8.26 -6.51 -44.24
CA PRO A 558 -7.65 -7.45 -45.19
C PRO A 558 -8.27 -8.85 -45.17
N GLU A 559 -8.76 -9.29 -44.00
CA GLU A 559 -9.34 -10.62 -43.79
C GLU A 559 -10.73 -10.81 -44.41
N LEU A 560 -11.41 -9.72 -44.79
CA LEU A 560 -12.68 -9.84 -45.48
C LEU A 560 -12.48 -10.33 -46.93
N PRO A 561 -13.32 -11.26 -47.42
CA PRO A 561 -13.34 -11.66 -48.82
C PRO A 561 -13.45 -10.44 -49.75
N GLU A 562 -12.75 -10.46 -50.90
CA GLU A 562 -12.72 -9.31 -51.82
C GLU A 562 -14.11 -8.87 -52.29
N ASN A 563 -15.02 -9.83 -52.49
CA ASN A 563 -16.41 -9.59 -52.86
C ASN A 563 -17.25 -8.90 -51.77
N GLN A 564 -16.79 -8.90 -50.51
CA GLN A 564 -17.42 -8.16 -49.42
C GLN A 564 -16.88 -6.74 -49.28
N GLY A 565 -15.84 -6.37 -50.04
CA GLY A 565 -15.19 -5.07 -49.99
C GLY A 565 -14.32 -4.90 -48.74
N ARG A 566 -12.99 -4.87 -48.92
CA ARG A 566 -12.00 -4.72 -47.83
C ARG A 566 -11.94 -3.32 -47.22
N ARG A 567 -12.64 -2.33 -47.78
CA ARG A 567 -12.72 -0.96 -47.23
C ARG A 567 -14.17 -0.63 -46.89
N LYS A 568 -14.41 -0.13 -45.69
CA LYS A 568 -15.73 0.31 -45.22
C LYS A 568 -15.63 1.75 -44.73
N ARG A 569 -16.53 2.61 -45.22
CA ARG A 569 -16.64 4.02 -44.80
C ARG A 569 -17.42 4.09 -43.48
N LEU A 570 -16.95 4.93 -42.56
CA LEU A 570 -17.58 5.24 -41.28
C LEU A 570 -17.76 6.76 -41.16
N GLY A 571 -18.94 7.20 -40.75
CA GLY A 571 -19.26 8.58 -40.38
C GLY A 571 -19.62 8.71 -38.90
N ARG A 572 -20.01 9.91 -38.46
CA ARG A 572 -20.38 10.18 -37.06
C ARG A 572 -21.45 9.21 -36.55
N GLY A 573 -21.15 8.52 -35.45
CA GLY A 573 -22.02 7.54 -34.81
C GLY A 573 -21.91 6.13 -35.37
N ASP A 574 -21.21 5.93 -36.49
CA ASP A 574 -20.88 4.60 -37.00
C ASP A 574 -19.74 4.00 -36.18
N PHE A 575 -19.79 2.68 -36.01
CA PHE A 575 -18.76 1.97 -35.27
C PHE A 575 -18.59 0.53 -35.74
N VAL A 576 -17.47 -0.06 -35.34
CA VAL A 576 -17.08 -1.42 -35.69
C VAL A 576 -16.63 -2.17 -34.45
N TYR A 577 -16.90 -3.47 -34.42
CA TYR A 577 -16.34 -4.41 -33.44
C TYR A 577 -15.31 -5.31 -34.13
N TYR A 578 -14.11 -5.37 -33.58
CA TYR A 578 -13.02 -6.23 -34.01
C TYR A 578 -12.85 -7.39 -33.02
N PRO A 579 -13.05 -8.65 -33.48
CA PRO A 579 -12.68 -9.82 -32.69
C PRO A 579 -11.18 -9.87 -32.42
N ALA A 580 -10.78 -10.63 -31.38
CA ALA A 580 -9.38 -10.91 -31.14
C ALA A 580 -8.70 -11.49 -32.38
N HIS A 581 -7.48 -11.05 -32.62
CA HIS A 581 -6.65 -11.40 -33.77
C HIS A 581 -7.19 -10.97 -35.14
N PHE A 582 -8.19 -10.09 -35.22
CA PHE A 582 -8.74 -9.61 -36.49
C PHE A 582 -7.86 -8.51 -37.10
N GLN A 583 -7.30 -8.73 -38.31
CA GLN A 583 -6.42 -7.75 -38.96
C GLN A 583 -7.19 -6.51 -39.44
N HIS A 584 -6.73 -5.32 -39.02
CA HIS A 584 -7.39 -4.06 -39.39
C HIS A 584 -6.45 -2.84 -39.33
N THR A 585 -6.88 -1.74 -39.96
CA THR A 585 -6.40 -0.36 -39.73
C THR A 585 -7.49 0.66 -40.09
N ILE A 586 -7.31 1.91 -39.69
CA ILE A 586 -8.15 3.06 -40.02
C ILE A 586 -7.35 4.10 -40.84
N GLU A 587 -8.02 4.77 -41.76
CA GLU A 587 -7.48 5.86 -42.58
C GLU A 587 -8.43 7.05 -42.53
N GLY A 588 -7.91 8.23 -42.19
CA GLY A 588 -8.69 9.47 -42.19
C GLY A 588 -9.13 9.84 -43.61
N ARG A 589 -10.41 10.18 -43.79
CA ARG A 589 -10.99 10.59 -45.06
C ARG A 589 -11.62 11.98 -44.96
N GLY A 590 -11.69 12.68 -46.09
CA GLY A 590 -12.18 14.06 -46.16
C GLY A 590 -11.08 15.10 -46.01
N GLN A 591 -11.47 16.35 -45.77
CA GLN A 591 -10.54 17.49 -45.59
C GLN A 591 -10.28 17.84 -44.12
N GLU A 592 -11.11 17.32 -43.21
CA GLU A 592 -11.03 17.59 -41.77
C GLU A 592 -10.48 16.38 -41.00
N PRO A 593 -9.79 16.58 -39.87
CA PRO A 593 -9.34 15.49 -39.01
C PRO A 593 -10.50 14.64 -38.48
N VAL A 594 -10.27 13.33 -38.39
CA VAL A 594 -11.22 12.39 -37.79
C VAL A 594 -10.98 12.31 -36.29
N ASN A 595 -12.06 12.42 -35.51
CA ASN A 595 -12.04 12.15 -34.07
C ASN A 595 -12.81 10.85 -33.83
N TYR A 596 -12.16 9.85 -33.25
CA TYR A 596 -12.77 8.54 -32.99
C TYR A 596 -12.42 8.02 -31.59
N LEU A 597 -13.37 7.34 -30.95
CA LEU A 597 -13.19 6.60 -29.71
C LEU A 597 -12.74 5.18 -30.03
N MET A 598 -11.85 4.64 -29.21
CA MET A 598 -11.44 3.24 -29.23
C MET A 598 -11.59 2.65 -27.83
N LEU A 599 -12.37 1.58 -27.71
CA LEU A 599 -12.42 0.71 -26.54
C LEU A 599 -11.68 -0.58 -26.87
N LYS A 600 -10.81 -1.06 -25.98
CA LYS A 600 -10.00 -2.26 -26.19
C LYS A 600 -9.90 -3.06 -24.91
N TRP A 601 -10.15 -4.37 -24.95
CA TRP A 601 -10.11 -5.22 -23.75
C TRP A 601 -9.58 -6.63 -24.01
N PHE A 602 -9.21 -7.33 -22.94
CA PHE A 602 -8.72 -8.70 -23.00
C PHE A 602 -8.99 -9.47 -21.71
N ASN A 603 -9.24 -10.77 -21.86
CA ASN A 603 -9.21 -11.77 -20.80
C ASN A 603 -8.55 -13.04 -21.32
N GLN A 604 -7.79 -13.74 -20.50
CA GLN A 604 -7.25 -15.04 -20.86
C GLN A 604 -8.30 -16.15 -20.66
N TYR A 605 -8.98 -16.55 -21.74
CA TYR A 605 -9.92 -17.67 -21.73
C TYR A 605 -9.55 -18.76 -22.75
N PRO A 606 -9.93 -20.03 -22.49
CA PRO A 606 -9.90 -21.06 -23.53
C PRO A 606 -10.87 -20.65 -24.65
N SER A 607 -10.37 -20.58 -25.88
CA SER A 607 -11.12 -20.12 -27.04
C SER A 607 -12.43 -20.91 -27.21
N PRO A 608 -13.60 -20.25 -27.22
CA PRO A 608 -14.87 -20.93 -27.47
C PRO A 608 -14.96 -21.37 -28.94
N LEU A 609 -15.76 -22.41 -29.20
CA LEU A 609 -15.96 -22.95 -30.55
C LEU A 609 -16.64 -21.96 -31.51
N GLU A 610 -17.49 -21.07 -30.99
CA GLU A 610 -18.17 -20.01 -31.75
C GLU A 610 -18.06 -18.68 -30.97
N SER A 611 -17.43 -17.67 -31.59
CA SER A 611 -17.29 -16.32 -31.05
C SER A 611 -18.03 -15.31 -31.93
N LEU A 612 -18.49 -14.20 -31.34
CA LEU A 612 -19.09 -13.09 -32.06
C LEU A 612 -18.14 -12.62 -33.18
N PRO A 613 -18.59 -12.58 -34.44
CA PRO A 613 -17.75 -12.19 -35.57
C PRO A 613 -17.59 -10.67 -35.64
N PHE A 614 -16.72 -10.22 -36.56
CA PHE A 614 -16.63 -8.81 -36.93
C PHE A 614 -18.01 -8.25 -37.30
N GLY A 615 -18.27 -7.01 -36.89
CA GLY A 615 -19.50 -6.32 -37.23
C GLY A 615 -19.30 -4.82 -37.44
N LEU A 616 -20.08 -4.26 -38.36
CA LEU A 616 -20.19 -2.82 -38.61
C LEU A 616 -21.62 -2.40 -38.27
N TYR A 617 -21.75 -1.35 -37.46
CA TYR A 617 -23.01 -0.93 -36.87
C TYR A 617 -23.19 0.58 -36.98
N HIS A 618 -24.45 1.01 -36.96
CA HIS A 618 -24.86 2.41 -37.02
C HIS A 618 -25.52 2.80 -35.70
N GLY A 619 -24.88 3.68 -34.93
CA GLY A 619 -25.44 4.21 -33.68
C GLY A 619 -26.53 5.26 -33.91
N LEU A 620 -26.57 5.87 -35.11
CA LEU A 620 -27.59 6.82 -35.54
C LEU A 620 -28.14 6.44 -36.93
N PRO A 621 -29.45 6.61 -37.19
CA PRO A 621 -30.49 6.95 -36.22
C PRO A 621 -30.77 5.80 -35.24
N VAL A 622 -31.13 6.13 -34.00
CA VAL A 622 -31.45 5.14 -32.96
C VAL A 622 -32.70 4.34 -33.38
N GLN A 623 -32.54 3.03 -33.52
CA GLN A 623 -33.62 2.12 -33.91
C GLN A 623 -34.26 1.53 -32.65
N THR A 624 -35.47 1.93 -32.28
CA THR A 624 -36.11 1.48 -31.02
C THR A 624 -37.22 0.47 -31.27
N LYS A 625 -37.41 -0.47 -30.32
CA LYS A 625 -38.49 -1.48 -30.38
C LYS A 625 -39.81 -1.02 -29.74
N SER A 626 -39.80 0.05 -28.93
CA SER A 626 -40.95 0.55 -28.19
C SER A 626 -41.20 2.04 -28.44
N SER A 627 -42.30 2.39 -29.11
CA SER A 627 -42.74 3.78 -29.24
C SER A 627 -43.57 4.19 -28.02
N GLY A 628 -43.34 5.40 -27.48
CA GLY A 628 -44.14 5.98 -26.39
C GLY A 628 -43.68 5.69 -24.95
N GLN A 629 -42.60 4.93 -24.75
CA GLN A 629 -41.96 4.78 -23.44
C GLN A 629 -40.99 5.94 -23.15
N ALA A 630 -40.81 6.24 -21.86
CA ALA A 630 -39.90 7.28 -21.37
C ALA A 630 -38.42 6.96 -21.66
N ILE A 631 -38.09 5.66 -21.68
CA ILE A 631 -36.80 5.10 -22.11
C ILE A 631 -37.10 4.13 -23.24
N GLN A 632 -36.48 4.33 -24.39
CA GLN A 632 -36.64 3.45 -25.55
C GLN A 632 -35.26 2.93 -25.96
N TYR A 633 -35.13 1.64 -26.27
CA TYR A 633 -33.85 1.08 -26.68
C TYR A 633 -33.99 0.07 -27.82
N GLY A 634 -32.87 -0.19 -28.49
CA GLY A 634 -32.75 -1.22 -29.52
C GLY A 634 -31.38 -1.87 -29.53
N ILE A 635 -31.39 -3.20 -29.46
CA ILE A 635 -30.19 -4.04 -29.46
C ILE A 635 -29.56 -4.02 -30.86
N LEU A 636 -28.27 -3.70 -30.93
CA LEU A 636 -27.49 -3.73 -32.16
C LEU A 636 -26.81 -5.09 -32.34
N PHE A 637 -26.23 -5.63 -31.27
CA PHE A 637 -25.73 -7.00 -31.24
C PHE A 637 -25.61 -7.52 -29.80
N GLU A 638 -25.58 -8.85 -29.69
CA GLU A 638 -25.20 -9.55 -28.47
C GLU A 638 -24.58 -10.90 -28.81
N GLY A 639 -23.61 -11.35 -28.00
CA GLY A 639 -23.03 -12.67 -28.16
C GLY A 639 -21.82 -12.91 -27.27
N GLN A 640 -21.38 -14.16 -27.20
CA GLN A 640 -20.13 -14.53 -26.52
C GLN A 640 -18.93 -14.11 -27.38
N THR A 641 -17.84 -13.67 -26.76
CA THR A 641 -16.59 -13.34 -27.45
C THR A 641 -15.44 -14.23 -26.97
N SER A 642 -14.25 -14.06 -27.53
CA SER A 642 -13.06 -14.77 -27.05
C SER A 642 -12.66 -14.31 -25.65
N SER A 643 -12.91 -13.04 -25.33
CA SER A 643 -12.58 -12.42 -24.05
C SER A 643 -13.77 -12.22 -23.11
N LEU A 644 -15.03 -12.48 -23.48
CA LEU A 644 -16.19 -12.23 -22.61
C LEU A 644 -17.23 -13.34 -22.71
N ARG A 645 -17.95 -13.59 -21.62
CA ARG A 645 -19.10 -14.50 -21.63
C ARG A 645 -20.24 -13.93 -22.48
N LYS A 646 -20.42 -12.60 -22.43
CA LYS A 646 -21.36 -11.87 -23.28
C LYS A 646 -20.88 -10.44 -23.45
N LEU A 647 -20.79 -9.99 -24.70
CA LEU A 647 -20.76 -8.59 -25.06
C LEU A 647 -22.15 -8.21 -25.57
N HIS A 648 -22.70 -7.10 -25.08
CA HIS A 648 -24.01 -6.62 -25.46
C HIS A 648 -23.93 -5.14 -25.84
N CYS A 649 -24.56 -4.75 -26.94
CA CYS A 649 -24.63 -3.36 -27.36
C CYS A 649 -26.06 -2.97 -27.76
N HIS A 650 -26.50 -1.81 -27.29
CA HIS A 650 -27.76 -1.23 -27.69
C HIS A 650 -27.68 0.30 -27.82
N THR A 651 -28.59 0.86 -28.59
CA THR A 651 -28.88 2.30 -28.63
C THR A 651 -30.05 2.62 -27.73
N SER A 652 -30.03 3.78 -27.09
CA SER A 652 -31.09 4.23 -26.18
C SER A 652 -31.47 5.69 -26.43
N ASN A 653 -32.76 5.97 -26.35
CA ASN A 653 -33.36 7.30 -26.32
C ASN A 653 -33.95 7.51 -24.92
N LEU A 654 -33.49 8.57 -24.25
CA LEU A 654 -34.04 9.03 -22.97
C LEU A 654 -34.83 10.31 -23.21
N MET A 655 -36.15 10.22 -23.09
CA MET A 655 -37.07 11.32 -23.38
C MET A 655 -36.90 12.48 -22.39
N PRO A 656 -37.28 13.72 -22.73
CA PRO A 656 -37.27 14.85 -21.80
C PRO A 656 -37.96 14.52 -20.47
N GLY A 657 -37.27 14.75 -19.35
CA GLY A 657 -37.76 14.49 -17.99
C GLY A 657 -37.77 13.02 -17.56
N ALA A 658 -37.35 12.09 -18.43
CA ALA A 658 -37.27 10.67 -18.08
C ALA A 658 -36.03 10.37 -17.21
N SER A 659 -36.16 9.42 -16.30
CA SER A 659 -35.06 8.93 -15.46
C SER A 659 -35.24 7.46 -15.08
N TYR A 660 -34.20 6.84 -14.53
CA TYR A 660 -34.28 5.57 -13.83
C TYR A 660 -33.49 5.60 -12.52
N GLU A 661 -33.97 4.81 -11.56
CA GLU A 661 -33.43 4.76 -10.21
C GLU A 661 -31.99 4.23 -10.16
N PRO A 662 -31.17 4.69 -9.20
CA PRO A 662 -29.84 4.17 -8.97
C PRO A 662 -29.84 2.64 -8.72
N HIS A 663 -29.05 1.91 -9.49
CA HIS A 663 -28.84 0.47 -9.37
C HIS A 663 -27.38 0.11 -9.63
N ALA A 664 -26.99 -1.13 -9.36
CA ALA A 664 -25.65 -1.63 -9.61
C ALA A 664 -25.73 -2.92 -10.43
N ASP A 665 -24.93 -2.98 -11.50
CA ASP A 665 -24.91 -4.13 -12.39
C ASP A 665 -23.78 -5.11 -12.03
N PRO A 666 -23.94 -6.41 -12.31
CA PRO A 666 -22.87 -7.39 -12.15
C PRO A 666 -21.84 -7.37 -13.30
N TYR A 667 -21.99 -6.47 -14.27
CA TYR A 667 -21.15 -6.30 -15.45
C TYR A 667 -20.63 -4.86 -15.54
N ASP A 668 -19.57 -4.62 -16.31
CA ASP A 668 -19.13 -3.25 -16.59
C ASP A 668 -19.98 -2.63 -17.69
N VAL A 669 -20.18 -1.31 -17.64
CA VAL A 669 -21.02 -0.55 -18.57
C VAL A 669 -20.24 0.63 -19.11
N ALA A 670 -20.12 0.75 -20.43
CA ALA A 670 -19.65 1.96 -21.10
C ALA A 670 -20.80 2.63 -21.84
N ILE A 671 -20.96 3.95 -21.67
CA ILE A 671 -22.01 4.74 -22.31
C ILE A 671 -21.38 5.90 -23.08
N LEU A 672 -21.79 6.08 -24.33
CA LEU A 672 -21.41 7.24 -25.15
C LEU A 672 -22.65 8.06 -25.49
N VAL A 673 -22.71 9.31 -25.02
CA VAL A 673 -23.79 10.24 -25.37
C VAL A 673 -23.55 10.77 -26.79
N LEU A 674 -24.44 10.46 -27.73
CA LEU A 674 -24.30 10.86 -29.14
C LEU A 674 -24.98 12.20 -29.44
N GLU A 675 -26.17 12.42 -28.86
CA GLU A 675 -26.96 13.66 -28.99
C GLU A 675 -27.65 14.00 -27.67
N GLY A 676 -27.85 15.29 -27.41
CA GLY A 676 -28.51 15.78 -26.20
C GLY A 676 -27.60 15.75 -24.97
N GLN A 677 -28.23 15.84 -23.79
CA GLN A 677 -27.59 15.91 -22.50
C GLN A 677 -28.33 15.01 -21.50
N ILE A 678 -27.57 14.37 -20.63
CA ILE A 678 -28.08 13.59 -19.49
C ILE A 678 -27.44 14.06 -18.19
N GLU A 679 -27.96 13.59 -17.07
CA GLU A 679 -27.38 13.75 -15.76
C GLU A 679 -27.21 12.38 -15.09
N THR A 680 -26.05 12.16 -14.49
CA THR A 680 -25.75 10.97 -13.71
C THR A 680 -24.71 11.28 -12.64
N LEU A 681 -24.75 10.59 -11.50
CA LEU A 681 -23.86 10.83 -10.36
C LEU A 681 -23.81 12.31 -9.92
N GLY A 682 -24.95 13.01 -10.03
CA GLY A 682 -25.06 14.45 -9.74
C GLY A 682 -24.29 15.37 -10.70
N ARG A 683 -23.92 14.88 -11.89
CA ARG A 683 -23.16 15.61 -12.90
C ARG A 683 -23.84 15.55 -14.26
N LYS A 684 -23.80 16.69 -14.95
CA LYS A 684 -24.24 16.83 -16.33
C LYS A 684 -23.25 16.17 -17.29
N VAL A 685 -23.75 15.46 -18.28
CA VAL A 685 -22.98 14.79 -19.34
C VAL A 685 -23.49 15.25 -20.70
N GLU A 686 -22.61 15.84 -21.49
CA GLU A 686 -22.90 16.42 -22.80
C GLU A 686 -22.66 15.42 -23.95
N SER A 687 -23.07 15.79 -25.17
CA SER A 687 -22.78 15.04 -26.40
C SER A 687 -21.27 14.81 -26.58
N ASN A 688 -20.94 13.60 -27.05
CA ASN A 688 -19.62 12.99 -27.24
C ASN A 688 -18.86 12.64 -25.96
N GLN A 689 -19.45 12.81 -24.77
CA GLN A 689 -18.82 12.39 -23.53
C GLN A 689 -19.06 10.90 -23.25
N VAL A 690 -18.06 10.29 -22.62
CA VAL A 690 -18.05 8.86 -22.29
C VAL A 690 -18.26 8.69 -20.79
N ILE A 691 -19.03 7.69 -20.43
CA ILE A 691 -19.25 7.26 -19.05
C ILE A 691 -18.78 5.81 -18.95
N PHE A 692 -18.13 5.46 -17.84
CA PHE A 692 -17.79 4.08 -17.53
C PHE A 692 -18.19 3.74 -16.10
N TYR A 693 -18.93 2.65 -15.92
CA TYR A 693 -19.31 2.09 -14.62
C TYR A 693 -18.73 0.68 -14.49
N PRO A 694 -17.81 0.44 -13.55
CA PRO A 694 -17.38 -0.90 -13.20
C PRO A 694 -18.51 -1.69 -12.52
N ALA A 695 -18.49 -3.01 -12.70
CA ALA A 695 -19.41 -3.93 -12.04
C ALA A 695 -19.47 -3.71 -10.53
N GLY A 696 -20.67 -3.74 -9.98
CA GLY A 696 -20.96 -3.49 -8.57
C GLY A 696 -21.08 -2.01 -8.21
N THR A 697 -20.83 -1.07 -9.13
CA THR A 697 -20.95 0.36 -8.83
C THR A 697 -22.38 0.86 -9.03
N THR A 698 -22.90 1.58 -8.04
CA THR A 698 -24.24 2.18 -8.09
C THR A 698 -24.25 3.37 -9.06
N HIS A 699 -25.19 3.37 -9.99
CA HIS A 699 -25.40 4.44 -10.95
C HIS A 699 -26.89 4.55 -11.35
N GLY A 700 -27.31 5.74 -11.74
CA GLY A 700 -28.64 6.07 -12.24
C GLY A 700 -28.54 7.19 -13.28
N MET A 701 -29.59 7.45 -14.05
CA MET A 701 -29.53 8.49 -15.08
C MET A 701 -30.86 9.21 -15.22
N ALA A 702 -30.79 10.50 -15.52
CA ALA A 702 -31.93 11.34 -15.84
C ALA A 702 -31.64 12.20 -17.07
N ASN A 703 -32.69 12.59 -17.79
CA ASN A 703 -32.62 13.66 -18.78
C ASN A 703 -33.33 14.90 -18.22
N PRO A 704 -32.60 15.87 -17.66
CA PRO A 704 -33.20 17.07 -17.09
C PRO A 704 -33.58 18.11 -18.16
N THR A 705 -33.34 17.84 -19.44
CA THR A 705 -33.47 18.84 -20.52
C THR A 705 -34.79 18.71 -21.29
N ALA A 706 -35.11 19.74 -22.08
CA ALA A 706 -36.26 19.73 -22.99
C ALA A 706 -35.98 18.97 -24.31
N GLN A 707 -34.75 18.50 -24.53
CA GLN A 707 -34.35 17.74 -25.71
C GLN A 707 -34.18 16.27 -25.34
N GLN A 708 -34.53 15.36 -26.24
CA GLN A 708 -34.22 13.94 -26.02
C GLN A 708 -32.71 13.71 -26.05
N ALA A 709 -32.22 12.78 -25.22
CA ALA A 709 -30.84 12.34 -25.26
C ALA A 709 -30.74 10.98 -25.95
N LYS A 710 -29.73 10.81 -26.81
CA LYS A 710 -29.45 9.56 -27.54
C LYS A 710 -28.06 9.07 -27.17
N TYR A 711 -27.93 7.81 -26.80
CA TYR A 711 -26.66 7.24 -26.38
C TYR A 711 -26.50 5.77 -26.78
N LEU A 712 -25.24 5.34 -26.92
CA LEU A 712 -24.84 3.95 -27.07
C LEU A 712 -24.47 3.37 -25.72
N VAL A 713 -24.82 2.11 -25.49
CA VAL A 713 -24.45 1.36 -24.28
C VAL A 713 -23.73 0.08 -24.69
N PHE A 714 -22.62 -0.20 -24.03
CA PHE A 714 -21.87 -1.44 -24.13
C PHE A 714 -21.79 -2.10 -22.75
N GLU A 715 -22.20 -3.36 -22.65
CA GLU A 715 -22.12 -4.13 -21.42
C GLU A 715 -21.09 -5.26 -21.58
N PHE A 716 -20.16 -5.34 -20.64
CA PHE A 716 -19.05 -6.29 -20.64
C PHE A 716 -19.26 -7.33 -19.54
N HIS A 717 -19.77 -8.52 -19.92
CA HIS A 717 -20.08 -9.59 -18.98
C HIS A 717 -18.92 -10.58 -18.91
N GLY A 718 -18.16 -10.55 -17.81
CA GLY A 718 -17.09 -11.50 -17.47
C GLY A 718 -17.63 -12.79 -16.85
N LYS A 719 -16.73 -13.64 -16.34
CA LYS A 719 -17.10 -14.95 -15.74
C LYS A 719 -17.45 -14.89 -14.24
N HIS A 720 -16.97 -13.90 -13.49
CA HIS A 720 -17.29 -13.78 -12.06
C HIS A 720 -18.65 -13.08 -11.88
N ALA A 721 -19.66 -13.80 -11.40
CA ALA A 721 -20.92 -13.17 -11.02
C ALA A 721 -20.69 -12.35 -9.74
N VAL A 722 -20.58 -11.02 -9.85
CA VAL A 722 -20.68 -10.15 -8.67
C VAL A 722 -22.10 -10.29 -8.12
N HIS A 723 -22.23 -10.95 -6.98
CA HIS A 723 -23.55 -11.24 -6.41
C HIS A 723 -24.13 -9.95 -5.78
N PRO A 724 -25.39 -9.55 -6.08
CA PRO A 724 -25.97 -8.29 -5.58
C PRO A 724 -25.98 -8.15 -4.04
N ARG A 725 -25.86 -9.26 -3.30
CA ARG A 725 -25.82 -9.30 -1.83
C ARG A 725 -24.49 -8.88 -1.20
N GLN A 726 -23.43 -8.66 -1.99
CA GLN A 726 -22.11 -8.26 -1.50
C GLN A 726 -21.81 -6.76 -1.66
N ILE A 727 -22.75 -5.98 -2.19
CA ILE A 727 -22.60 -4.54 -2.43
C ILE A 727 -22.98 -3.78 -1.15
N LYS A 728 -22.00 -3.20 -0.44
CA LYS A 728 -22.26 -2.26 0.67
C LYS A 728 -22.22 -0.82 0.13
N PRO A 729 -23.25 0.01 0.34
CA PRO A 729 -23.21 1.41 -0.05
C PRO A 729 -22.21 2.16 0.83
N ALA A 730 -21.27 2.87 0.21
CA ALA A 730 -20.38 3.80 0.89
C ALA A 730 -20.88 5.23 0.64
N TYR A 731 -21.66 5.78 1.56
CA TYR A 731 -21.90 7.22 1.60
C TYR A 731 -21.69 7.74 3.02
N ARG A 732 -20.71 8.64 3.17
CA ARG A 732 -20.72 9.73 4.17
C ARG A 732 -21.21 10.96 3.41
N VAL A 733 -22.41 11.43 3.71
CA VAL A 733 -22.92 12.72 3.23
C VAL A 733 -22.55 13.77 4.26
N LEU A 734 -21.92 14.85 3.81
CA LEU A 734 -21.70 16.07 4.61
C LEU A 734 -23.04 16.81 4.70
N GLU A 735 -23.52 17.02 5.93
CA GLU A 735 -24.77 17.72 6.23
C GLU A 735 -24.63 19.24 6.04
N ASN A 736 -25.73 19.88 5.62
CA ASN A 736 -26.28 21.09 6.27
C ASN A 736 -27.61 21.49 5.61
N ASN A 737 -28.74 21.02 6.17
CA ASN A 737 -30.01 21.75 6.16
C ASN A 737 -30.96 21.19 7.25
N GLU A 738 -31.02 21.83 8.43
CA GLU A 738 -31.76 21.34 9.61
C GLU A 738 -33.28 21.24 9.37
N GLU A 739 -33.86 22.04 8.47
CA GLU A 739 -35.29 22.01 8.15
C GLU A 739 -35.70 20.78 7.33
N GLU A 740 -34.82 20.28 6.46
CA GLU A 740 -35.06 19.08 5.67
C GLU A 740 -34.88 17.82 6.53
N HIS A 741 -33.97 17.85 7.50
CA HIS A 741 -33.79 16.77 8.47
C HIS A 741 -35.03 16.56 9.36
N GLN A 742 -35.69 17.64 9.81
CA GLN A 742 -36.93 17.51 10.59
C GLN A 742 -38.08 16.95 9.75
N ARG A 743 -38.21 17.38 8.49
CA ARG A 743 -39.23 16.86 7.57
C ARG A 743 -39.03 15.38 7.26
N LEU A 744 -37.79 14.98 6.94
CA LEU A 744 -37.44 13.58 6.65
C LEU A 744 -37.52 12.69 7.90
N THR A 745 -37.24 13.20 9.10
CA THR A 745 -37.37 12.43 10.34
C THR A 745 -38.83 12.05 10.62
N GLU A 746 -39.77 12.95 10.33
CA GLU A 746 -41.20 12.67 10.52
C GLU A 746 -41.74 11.74 9.41
N GLU A 747 -41.25 11.87 8.18
CA GLU A 747 -41.57 10.97 7.06
C GLU A 747 -41.00 9.55 7.29
N VAL A 748 -39.80 9.44 7.86
CA VAL A 748 -39.20 8.16 8.30
C VAL A 748 -39.98 7.54 9.46
N ARG A 749 -40.51 8.33 10.40
CA ARG A 749 -41.42 7.81 11.45
C ARG A 749 -42.69 7.20 10.86
N GLN A 750 -43.27 7.85 9.85
CA GLN A 750 -44.47 7.38 9.15
C GLN A 750 -44.19 6.09 8.37
N LEU A 751 -43.07 6.05 7.62
CA LEU A 751 -42.61 4.86 6.89
C LEU A 751 -42.19 3.70 7.81
N THR A 752 -41.72 3.99 9.02
CA THR A 752 -41.39 2.95 10.02
C THR A 752 -42.65 2.34 10.63
N ALA A 753 -43.73 3.12 10.80
CA ALA A 753 -45.02 2.62 11.24
C ALA A 753 -45.67 1.71 10.18
N GLU A 754 -45.58 2.08 8.89
CA GLU A 754 -46.06 1.26 7.76
C GLU A 754 -45.24 -0.04 7.58
N ASN A 755 -43.91 0.03 7.74
CA ASN A 755 -43.05 -1.16 7.70
C ASN A 755 -43.29 -2.13 8.87
N LYS A 756 -43.74 -1.63 10.03
CA LYS A 756 -44.13 -2.49 11.17
C LYS A 756 -45.41 -3.27 10.88
N ALA A 757 -46.35 -2.69 10.13
CA ALA A 757 -47.56 -3.37 9.66
C ALA A 757 -47.26 -4.44 8.59
N ILE A 758 -46.34 -4.15 7.66
CA ILE A 758 -45.91 -5.10 6.62
C ILE A 758 -45.17 -6.31 7.24
N ARG A 759 -44.28 -6.08 8.21
CA ARG A 759 -43.55 -7.15 8.92
C ARG A 759 -44.46 -8.06 9.75
N LEU A 760 -45.58 -7.55 10.28
CA LEU A 760 -46.58 -8.37 10.97
C LEU A 760 -47.35 -9.29 10.01
N SER A 761 -47.59 -8.86 8.77
CA SER A 761 -48.26 -9.68 7.74
C SER A 761 -47.36 -10.82 7.22
N TYR A 762 -46.05 -10.56 7.06
CA TYR A 762 -45.07 -11.55 6.61
C TYR A 762 -44.77 -12.63 7.66
N SER A 763 -44.73 -12.25 8.94
CA SER A 763 -44.52 -13.21 10.04
C SER A 763 -45.72 -14.14 10.23
N LEU A 764 -46.95 -13.67 9.99
CA LEU A 764 -48.16 -14.50 9.98
C LEU A 764 -48.21 -15.48 8.77
N GLN A 765 -47.72 -15.09 7.60
CA GLN A 765 -47.65 -15.98 6.43
C GLN A 765 -46.57 -17.06 6.57
N ILE A 766 -45.40 -16.71 7.11
CA ILE A 766 -44.31 -17.67 7.37
C ILE A 766 -44.70 -18.65 8.47
N GLY A 767 -45.39 -18.19 9.52
CA GLY A 767 -45.94 -19.07 10.57
C GLY A 767 -46.87 -20.14 9.99
N ARG A 768 -47.82 -19.77 9.12
CA ARG A 768 -48.75 -20.71 8.46
C ARG A 768 -48.06 -21.70 7.51
N PHE A 769 -46.95 -21.31 6.89
CA PHE A 769 -46.15 -22.18 6.02
C PHE A 769 -45.34 -23.21 6.82
N ILE A 770 -44.83 -22.83 7.98
CA ILE A 770 -44.07 -23.73 8.87
C ILE A 770 -45.00 -24.76 9.52
N THR A 771 -46.18 -24.37 10.02
CA THR A 771 -47.14 -25.31 10.63
C THR A 771 -47.60 -26.40 9.65
N ARG A 772 -47.88 -26.03 8.39
CA ARG A 772 -48.29 -26.99 7.35
C ARG A 772 -47.21 -28.00 6.97
N ASN A 773 -45.94 -27.61 7.01
CA ASN A 773 -44.83 -28.52 6.68
C ASN A 773 -44.44 -29.40 7.87
N VAL A 774 -44.57 -28.91 9.11
CA VAL A 774 -44.35 -29.71 10.33
C VAL A 774 -45.42 -30.78 10.52
N GLU A 775 -46.70 -30.48 10.26
CA GLU A 775 -47.78 -31.50 10.30
C GLU A 775 -47.59 -32.60 9.25
N ARG A 776 -47.03 -32.26 8.09
CA ARG A 776 -46.73 -33.21 7.00
C ARG A 776 -45.55 -34.11 7.33
N PHE A 777 -44.55 -33.58 8.05
CA PHE A 777 -43.37 -34.31 8.50
C PHE A 777 -43.66 -35.25 9.69
N LEU A 778 -44.58 -34.86 10.58
CA LEU A 778 -45.01 -35.67 11.73
C LEU A 778 -45.94 -36.86 11.36
N GLY A 779 -46.49 -36.88 10.14
CA GLY A 779 -47.30 -38.00 9.62
C GLY A 779 -46.49 -39.26 9.28
N TRP A 780 -45.16 -39.18 9.22
CA TRP A 780 -44.28 -40.28 8.77
C TRP A 780 -43.60 -41.06 9.91
N PHE A 781 -43.84 -40.68 11.18
CA PHE A 781 -43.23 -41.33 12.34
C PHE A 781 -44.25 -41.61 13.47
N PRO A 782 -44.89 -42.79 13.50
CA PRO A 782 -45.89 -43.16 14.50
C PRO A 782 -45.49 -43.04 15.99
N PRO A 783 -44.22 -43.25 16.41
CA PRO A 783 -43.86 -43.19 17.84
C PRO A 783 -43.83 -41.78 18.43
N ILE A 784 -43.62 -40.74 17.60
CA ILE A 784 -43.42 -39.35 18.07
C ILE A 784 -44.74 -38.70 18.50
N ARG A 785 -45.87 -39.16 17.95
CA ARG A 785 -47.21 -38.64 18.29
C ARG A 785 -47.64 -38.95 19.73
N LYS A 786 -47.10 -40.01 20.34
CA LYS A 786 -47.39 -40.37 21.73
C LYS A 786 -46.59 -39.50 22.72
N ILE A 787 -45.34 -39.17 22.38
CA ILE A 787 -44.46 -38.36 23.22
C ILE A 787 -44.94 -36.89 23.29
N LEU A 788 -45.48 -36.34 22.20
CA LEU A 788 -46.00 -34.97 22.19
C LEU A 788 -47.31 -34.80 22.98
N LYS A 789 -48.16 -35.83 23.04
CA LYS A 789 -49.41 -35.81 23.83
C LYS A 789 -49.16 -35.87 25.34
N ASP A 790 -48.07 -36.51 25.76
CA ASP A 790 -47.65 -36.58 27.16
C ASP A 790 -46.95 -35.30 27.63
N MET A 791 -46.42 -34.47 26.70
CA MET A 791 -45.77 -33.19 27.02
C MET A 791 -46.74 -32.00 27.12
N GLU A 792 -47.91 -32.03 26.48
CA GLU A 792 -48.94 -30.97 26.59
C GLU A 792 -49.70 -30.94 27.94
N THR A 793 -49.44 -31.88 28.86
CA THR A 793 -50.12 -31.94 30.18
C THR A 793 -49.25 -31.51 31.36
N LYS A 794 -48.05 -30.98 31.13
CA LYS A 794 -47.21 -30.39 32.18
C LYS A 794 -46.70 -29.02 31.70
N ASN A 795 -47.33 -27.99 32.27
CA ASN A 795 -47.17 -26.55 32.03
C ASN A 795 -45.81 -26.08 31.53
#